data_AF-A0A7S3WWS5-F1
#
_entry.id   AF-A0A7S3WWS5-F1
#
_cell.length_a   1.000
_cell.length_b   1.000
_cell.length_c   1.000
_cell.angle_alpha   90.00
_cell.angle_beta   90.00
_cell.angle_gamma   90.00
#
_symmetry.space_group_name_H-M   'P 1'
#
loop_
_entity.id
_entity.type
_entity.pdbx_description
1 polymer ?
#
loop_
_entity_poly.entity_id
_entity_poly.type
_entity_poly.pdbx_seq_one_letter_code
_entity_poly.pdbx_strand_id
1 'polypeptide(L)'
;MLSHKRYEGTLSHPELGDAIEISVDTEEGTWSAAGKSNDLEIEEKDGKIKFSDGQTEMVGEPSGSGVIEGEVIQDGTGGGTFTLKPIGKGVSGGGVNAVRKLRGKKGAPEPCGKKGARGDEYRALSVWFIVNKLMDDLGANDESKVYNVEPRIREKGADAECPRDGKKGTAYVDVADDPYAGYASHMLSYTWGYQLKEIKDTLQRFCSENSLDMKEVRVWMCFACINQHRVKEAQAKGETVPFEEFQKIFGERVQKIGHILPMMSPWNAPFYITRVWCCFEIFTAINAGDKVQVTILLPPKQSENFSEAFDKGGEEMVFQALRTINVEKSQASMPADLEQILKLIKDGPGFKKVNTEVVKHLRGWFMKQAFKNEVSRLCKLGKVYTSFGAYEPGLDMLSKAKDMLEQLGEATSPLAVQVAVTEAESQFFHKYYNGETAVAGETYEAYTKAELTLKKNGASNSFVAAEIITKKGLVSREVIAMGDGLDDEEKAEILKAALEDMVRGRKLFELQGRLKSIEGMWHLFVHAILLAEKSGTEQTDESFKASLDVYNEAIAIGKECGFTTSQEYVKGMHALGMLYFILKRWDDGIDYMREAKDGYEALGLTDSTFYIMAAYQHGVCLTQSDKRKDVKQGKCSIQDALDAATSAENSEMIGACHRMQILLDDDSDGGGDDDDDDAET
;
A
#
# COMPACT_ATOMS: atom_id res chain seq x y z
N MET A 1 -24.12 19.58 38.09
CA MET A 1 -24.97 19.02 36.99
C MET A 1 -24.35 19.40 35.66
N LEU A 2 -23.66 18.45 35.01
CA LEU A 2 -23.10 18.62 33.67
C LEU A 2 -24.24 18.83 32.65
N SER A 3 -24.18 19.90 31.84
CA SER A 3 -25.26 20.21 30.88
C SER A 3 -25.27 19.27 29.67
N HIS A 4 -24.20 18.50 29.48
CA HIS A 4 -24.07 17.50 28.44
C HIS A 4 -23.77 16.15 29.08
N LYS A 5 -24.24 15.09 28.41
CA LYS A 5 -24.13 13.73 28.94
C LYS A 5 -22.90 13.00 28.45
N ARG A 6 -22.40 13.38 27.27
CA ARG A 6 -21.21 12.82 26.63
C ARG A 6 -20.21 13.88 26.28
N TYR A 7 -18.95 13.54 26.53
CA TYR A 7 -17.80 14.36 26.22
C TYR A 7 -16.77 13.53 25.46
N GLU A 8 -16.08 14.16 24.53
CA GLU A 8 -14.90 13.62 23.86
C GLU A 8 -13.75 14.61 24.02
N GLY A 9 -12.55 14.09 24.10
CA GLY A 9 -11.36 14.93 24.04
C GLY A 9 -10.10 14.14 24.27
N THR A 10 -9.11 14.77 24.88
CA THR A 10 -7.77 14.20 24.98
C THR A 10 -7.22 14.36 26.38
N LEU A 11 -6.36 13.41 26.74
CA LEU A 11 -5.62 13.37 28.00
C LEU A 11 -4.14 13.18 27.67
N SER A 12 -3.27 13.84 28.43
CA SER A 12 -1.82 13.64 28.41
C SER A 12 -1.32 13.49 29.83
N HIS A 13 -0.49 12.50 30.11
CA HIS A 13 0.14 12.31 31.41
C HIS A 13 1.51 11.64 31.22
N PRO A 14 2.57 12.03 31.95
CA PRO A 14 3.92 11.46 31.79
C PRO A 14 3.99 9.92 31.85
N GLU A 15 3.08 9.28 32.59
CA GLU A 15 3.02 7.82 32.73
C GLU A 15 2.11 7.12 31.70
N LEU A 16 1.11 7.83 31.15
CA LEU A 16 0.14 7.23 30.23
C LEU A 16 0.51 7.49 28.76
N GLY A 17 1.27 8.55 28.50
CA GLY A 17 1.58 9.06 27.17
C GLY A 17 0.87 10.38 26.85
N ASP A 18 1.18 10.93 25.69
CA ASP A 18 0.66 12.22 25.22
C ASP A 18 -0.49 12.04 24.23
N ALA A 19 -1.46 12.96 24.27
CA ALA A 19 -2.59 13.05 23.34
C ALA A 19 -3.44 11.77 23.20
N ILE A 20 -3.70 11.10 24.32
CA ILE A 20 -4.58 9.94 24.39
C ILE A 20 -6.02 10.39 24.18
N GLU A 21 -6.70 9.83 23.18
CA GLU A 21 -8.13 10.08 22.96
C GLU A 21 -8.96 9.47 24.08
N ILE A 22 -9.81 10.30 24.68
CA ILE A 22 -10.69 9.92 25.77
C ILE A 22 -12.15 10.29 25.48
N SER A 23 -13.08 9.46 25.95
CA SER A 23 -14.51 9.80 25.97
C SER A 23 -15.09 9.55 27.35
N VAL A 24 -15.98 10.44 27.79
CA VAL A 24 -16.64 10.39 29.10
C VAL A 24 -18.15 10.39 28.87
N ASP A 25 -18.82 9.33 29.33
CA ASP A 25 -20.28 9.25 29.40
C ASP A 25 -20.73 9.31 30.86
N THR A 26 -21.27 10.47 31.23
CA THR A 26 -21.72 10.77 32.60
C THR A 26 -23.06 10.15 32.93
N GLU A 27 -23.82 9.67 31.93
CA GLU A 27 -25.10 8.97 32.12
C GLU A 27 -24.88 7.49 32.36
N GLU A 28 -23.94 6.88 31.61
CA GLU A 28 -23.54 5.49 31.81
C GLU A 28 -22.50 5.34 32.94
N GLY A 29 -21.93 6.43 33.44
CA GLY A 29 -20.91 6.41 34.50
C GLY A 29 -19.65 5.68 34.04
N THR A 30 -19.22 5.92 32.80
CA THR A 30 -18.02 5.29 32.22
C THR A 30 -17.16 6.31 31.50
N TRP A 31 -15.86 6.05 31.47
CA TRP A 31 -14.94 6.75 30.61
C TRP A 31 -14.03 5.77 29.89
N SER A 32 -13.52 6.15 28.73
CA SER A 32 -12.62 5.29 27.96
C SER A 32 -11.42 6.05 27.46
N ALA A 33 -10.28 5.35 27.41
CA ALA A 33 -9.02 5.82 26.86
C ALA A 33 -8.40 4.69 26.02
N ALA A 34 -7.91 4.99 24.82
CA ALA A 34 -7.25 4.01 23.94
C ALA A 34 -8.07 2.71 23.72
N GLY A 35 -9.40 2.82 23.65
CA GLY A 35 -10.31 1.70 23.39
C GLY A 35 -10.63 0.81 24.59
N LYS A 36 -10.15 1.14 25.79
CA LYS A 36 -10.54 0.48 27.06
C LYS A 36 -11.51 1.38 27.82
N SER A 37 -12.60 0.81 28.33
CA SER A 37 -13.60 1.51 29.13
C SER A 37 -13.49 1.12 30.60
N ASN A 38 -13.47 2.12 31.47
CA ASN A 38 -13.45 2.00 32.93
C ASN A 38 -14.71 2.64 33.52
N ASP A 39 -15.08 2.19 34.73
CA ASP A 39 -16.16 2.80 35.51
C ASP A 39 -15.73 4.19 36.00
N LEU A 40 -16.68 5.12 36.11
CA LEU A 40 -16.43 6.53 36.38
C LEU A 40 -17.29 7.04 37.54
N GLU A 41 -16.61 7.43 38.61
CA GLU A 41 -17.16 8.21 39.72
C GLU A 41 -17.01 9.71 39.43
N ILE A 42 -18.07 10.48 39.73
CA ILE A 42 -18.11 11.91 39.48
C ILE A 42 -18.42 12.65 40.78
N GLU A 43 -17.51 13.53 41.19
CA GLU A 43 -17.67 14.40 42.36
C GLU A 43 -17.61 15.88 41.95
N GLU A 44 -18.54 16.68 42.47
CA GLU A 44 -18.59 18.13 42.22
C GLU A 44 -18.40 18.88 43.54
N LYS A 45 -17.34 19.68 43.63
CA LYS A 45 -17.02 20.45 44.84
C LYS A 45 -16.33 21.77 44.48
N ASP A 46 -16.78 22.85 45.10
CA ASP A 46 -16.21 24.21 44.95
C ASP A 46 -16.10 24.70 43.48
N GLY A 47 -17.04 24.28 42.62
CA GLY A 47 -17.08 24.67 41.19
C GLY A 47 -16.20 23.82 40.27
N LYS A 48 -15.45 22.86 40.83
CA LYS A 48 -14.66 21.87 40.08
C LYS A 48 -15.41 20.55 39.96
N ILE A 49 -15.14 19.85 38.86
CA ILE A 49 -15.67 18.52 38.59
C ILE A 49 -14.50 17.55 38.54
N LYS A 50 -14.58 16.52 39.36
CA LYS A 50 -13.65 15.40 39.42
C LYS A 50 -14.30 14.18 38.76
N PHE A 51 -13.61 13.62 37.79
CA PHE A 51 -13.90 12.32 37.18
C PHE A 51 -12.84 11.34 37.67
N SER A 52 -13.22 10.20 38.24
CA SER A 52 -12.25 9.21 38.73
C SER A 52 -12.70 7.77 38.50
N ASP A 53 -11.74 6.88 38.21
CA ASP A 53 -11.94 5.43 38.25
C ASP A 53 -11.18 4.76 39.41
N GLY A 54 -10.74 5.55 40.39
CA GLY A 54 -9.93 5.11 41.52
C GLY A 54 -8.43 5.01 41.24
N GLN A 55 -8.00 4.98 39.97
CA GLN A 55 -6.59 4.99 39.57
C GLN A 55 -6.20 6.31 38.89
N THR A 56 -7.08 6.82 38.02
CA THR A 56 -6.94 8.08 37.31
C THR A 56 -7.94 9.08 37.89
N GLU A 57 -7.50 10.31 38.13
CA GLU A 57 -8.36 11.42 38.54
C GLU A 57 -8.19 12.59 37.58
N MET A 58 -9.29 13.03 36.97
CA MET A 58 -9.33 14.21 36.10
C MET A 58 -10.14 15.29 36.81
N VAL A 59 -9.48 16.38 37.23
CA VAL A 59 -10.12 17.47 37.98
C VAL A 59 -10.05 18.75 37.16
N GLY A 60 -11.21 19.26 36.73
CA GLY A 60 -11.30 20.44 35.87
C GLY A 60 -12.44 21.38 36.22
N GLU A 61 -12.37 22.62 35.71
CA GLU A 61 -13.42 23.61 35.83
C GLU A 61 -14.19 23.72 34.50
N PRO A 62 -15.53 23.61 34.51
CA PRO A 62 -16.32 23.78 33.29
C PRO A 62 -16.35 25.25 32.87
N SER A 63 -15.96 25.52 31.61
CA SER A 63 -16.10 26.82 30.97
C SER A 63 -17.56 27.11 30.59
N GLY A 64 -17.87 28.37 30.26
CA GLY A 64 -19.22 28.78 29.84
C GLY A 64 -19.76 28.10 28.58
N SER A 65 -18.90 27.47 27.76
CA SER A 65 -19.28 26.67 26.58
C SER A 65 -19.47 25.18 26.90
N GLY A 66 -19.28 24.77 28.15
CA GLY A 66 -19.37 23.38 28.59
C GLY A 66 -18.12 22.54 28.32
N VAL A 67 -17.03 23.15 27.83
CA VAL A 67 -15.71 22.50 27.74
C VAL A 67 -15.10 22.44 29.14
N ILE A 68 -14.53 21.29 29.51
CA ILE A 68 -13.89 21.07 30.81
C ILE A 68 -12.41 20.82 30.56
N GLU A 69 -11.57 21.64 31.16
CA GLU A 69 -10.11 21.52 31.10
C GLU A 69 -9.55 21.48 32.50
N GLY A 70 -8.49 20.71 32.71
CA GLY A 70 -7.97 20.50 34.05
C GLY A 70 -6.75 19.60 34.12
N GLU A 71 -6.43 19.21 35.34
CA GLU A 71 -5.28 18.38 35.65
C GLU A 71 -5.68 16.90 35.73
N VAL A 72 -4.74 16.03 35.34
CA VAL A 72 -4.83 14.59 35.47
C VAL A 72 -3.83 14.12 36.51
N ILE A 73 -4.30 13.31 37.45
CA ILE A 73 -3.52 12.65 38.47
C ILE A 73 -3.63 11.14 38.24
N GLN A 74 -2.51 10.47 37.98
CA GLN A 74 -2.44 9.02 37.83
C GLN A 74 -1.77 8.41 39.07
N ASP A 75 -2.46 7.50 39.77
CA ASP A 75 -1.93 6.81 40.96
C ASP A 75 -1.35 7.76 42.04
N GLY A 76 -1.93 8.97 42.15
CA GLY A 76 -1.48 10.02 43.09
C GLY A 76 -0.35 10.92 42.57
N THR A 77 0.19 10.65 41.38
CA THR A 77 1.18 11.50 40.69
C THR A 77 0.47 12.50 39.78
N GLY A 78 0.67 13.79 40.00
CA GLY A 78 0.11 14.87 39.16
C GLY A 78 1.01 15.26 37.99
N GLY A 79 0.59 16.26 37.20
CA GLY A 79 1.36 16.79 36.07
C GLY A 79 0.84 16.42 34.68
N GLY A 80 -0.30 15.72 34.59
CA GLY A 80 -1.01 15.54 33.32
C GLY A 80 -2.08 16.60 33.10
N THR A 81 -2.56 16.72 31.86
CA THR A 81 -3.64 17.64 31.48
C THR A 81 -4.67 16.94 30.63
N PHE A 82 -5.92 17.40 30.71
CA PHE A 82 -6.99 16.90 29.85
C PHE A 82 -7.89 18.03 29.35
N THR A 83 -8.60 17.75 28.27
CA THR A 83 -9.64 18.59 27.71
C THR A 83 -10.82 17.73 27.29
N LEU A 84 -12.03 18.09 27.70
CA LEU A 84 -13.28 17.40 27.36
C LEU A 84 -14.28 18.37 26.73
N LYS A 85 -14.78 18.02 25.53
CA LYS A 85 -15.74 18.82 24.75
C LYS A 85 -17.08 18.09 24.63
N PRO A 86 -18.22 18.79 24.80
CA PRO A 86 -19.54 18.16 24.74
C PRO A 86 -19.99 17.78 23.32
N ILE A 87 -20.78 16.69 23.19
CA ILE A 87 -21.32 16.18 21.90
C ILE A 87 -22.86 16.37 21.83
N GLY A 88 -23.40 16.94 20.73
CA GLY A 88 -24.83 17.27 20.54
C GLY A 88 -25.68 16.25 19.72
N LYS A 89 -27.03 16.22 19.94
CA LYS A 89 -28.01 15.30 19.29
C LYS A 89 -28.54 15.81 17.92
N GLY A 90 -28.63 14.94 16.91
CA GLY A 90 -29.22 15.21 15.58
C GLY A 90 -30.74 14.97 15.46
N VAL A 91 -31.44 15.79 14.65
CA VAL A 91 -32.90 15.89 14.48
C VAL A 91 -33.42 15.12 13.25
N SER A 92 -34.62 14.53 13.37
CA SER A 92 -35.39 13.79 12.37
C SER A 92 -36.29 14.68 11.50
N GLY A 93 -36.47 14.30 10.22
CA GLY A 93 -37.48 14.88 9.31
C GLY A 93 -38.49 13.80 8.86
N GLY A 94 -39.76 14.00 9.17
CA GLY A 94 -40.87 13.08 8.90
C GLY A 94 -41.59 13.29 7.57
N GLY A 95 -42.44 12.34 7.20
CA GLY A 95 -43.34 12.38 6.04
C GLY A 95 -44.23 11.14 5.95
N VAL A 96 -45.49 11.29 6.35
CA VAL A 96 -46.51 10.26 6.59
C VAL A 96 -47.14 9.71 5.30
N ASN A 97 -47.46 8.40 5.26
CA ASN A 97 -48.78 7.93 4.83
C ASN A 97 -49.09 6.51 5.30
N ALA A 98 -50.23 6.40 6.00
CA ALA A 98 -50.76 5.18 6.59
C ALA A 98 -51.93 4.65 5.75
N VAL A 99 -52.01 3.33 5.54
CA VAL A 99 -53.28 2.63 5.33
C VAL A 99 -53.26 1.30 6.09
N ARG A 100 -54.34 1.07 6.84
CA ARG A 100 -54.61 -0.02 7.78
C ARG A 100 -55.48 -1.09 7.10
N LYS A 101 -55.21 -2.40 7.31
CA LYS A 101 -56.22 -3.44 7.67
C LYS A 101 -55.64 -4.87 7.87
N LEU A 102 -55.61 -5.26 9.16
CA LEU A 102 -56.11 -6.49 9.81
C LEU A 102 -55.98 -7.91 9.19
N ARG A 103 -55.36 -8.78 10.03
CA ARG A 103 -55.66 -10.19 10.40
C ARG A 103 -55.38 -11.34 9.39
N GLY A 104 -54.28 -12.06 9.68
CA GLY A 104 -54.32 -13.43 10.23
C GLY A 104 -54.22 -14.61 9.27
N LYS A 105 -53.06 -15.30 9.28
CA LYS A 105 -52.93 -16.77 9.25
C LYS A 105 -51.47 -17.19 9.53
N LYS A 106 -51.29 -18.24 10.32
CA LYS A 106 -50.01 -18.87 10.69
C LYS A 106 -49.31 -19.43 9.44
N GLY A 107 -48.00 -19.15 9.29
CA GLY A 107 -47.12 -19.84 8.34
C GLY A 107 -45.76 -19.15 8.18
N ALA A 108 -44.69 -19.88 8.54
CA ALA A 108 -43.24 -19.59 8.38
C ALA A 108 -42.69 -18.28 9.00
N PRO A 109 -41.46 -18.27 9.56
CA PRO A 109 -40.81 -17.00 9.89
C PRO A 109 -40.54 -16.23 8.59
N GLU A 110 -41.07 -15.01 8.48
CA GLU A 110 -40.66 -14.06 7.45
C GLU A 110 -39.16 -13.74 7.62
N PRO A 111 -38.37 -13.57 6.54
CA PRO A 111 -36.99 -13.16 6.66
C PRO A 111 -36.93 -11.74 7.22
N CYS A 112 -36.58 -11.64 8.50
CA CYS A 112 -36.30 -10.38 9.16
C CYS A 112 -34.94 -9.86 8.68
N GLY A 113 -34.88 -8.63 8.16
CA GLY A 113 -33.64 -7.83 8.15
C GLY A 113 -33.23 -7.22 6.81
N LYS A 114 -32.60 -6.05 6.89
CA LYS A 114 -31.84 -5.45 5.77
C LYS A 114 -30.76 -6.43 5.29
N LYS A 115 -30.52 -6.52 3.99
CA LYS A 115 -29.47 -7.35 3.38
C LYS A 115 -28.13 -7.12 4.09
N GLY A 116 -27.52 -8.19 4.60
CA GLY A 116 -26.25 -8.18 5.34
C GLY A 116 -26.36 -7.87 6.83
N ALA A 117 -27.55 -7.64 7.38
CA ALA A 117 -27.75 -7.42 8.82
C ALA A 117 -27.51 -8.70 9.64
N ARG A 118 -27.45 -8.58 10.97
CA ARG A 118 -27.41 -9.74 11.87
C ARG A 118 -28.60 -10.66 11.60
N GLY A 119 -28.33 -11.97 11.50
CA GLY A 119 -29.31 -12.98 11.11
C GLY A 119 -29.43 -13.21 9.61
N ASP A 120 -28.87 -12.34 8.75
CA ASP A 120 -28.77 -12.67 7.33
C ASP A 120 -27.84 -13.88 7.14
N GLU A 121 -28.29 -14.82 6.35
CA GLU A 121 -27.59 -16.04 5.93
C GLU A 121 -26.34 -15.76 5.09
N TYR A 122 -26.31 -14.59 4.46
CA TYR A 122 -25.20 -14.09 3.64
C TYR A 122 -24.38 -13.02 4.38
N ARG A 123 -24.58 -12.83 5.68
CA ARG A 123 -23.69 -11.98 6.48
C ARG A 123 -22.28 -12.58 6.50
N ALA A 124 -21.27 -11.72 6.35
CA ALA A 124 -19.87 -12.07 6.26
C ALA A 124 -19.00 -11.06 7.01
N LEU A 125 -17.82 -11.52 7.44
CA LEU A 125 -16.80 -10.70 8.07
C LEU A 125 -16.03 -9.90 7.01
N SER A 126 -15.65 -8.66 7.33
CA SER A 126 -14.73 -7.86 6.53
C SER A 126 -13.33 -8.44 6.56
N VAL A 127 -12.57 -8.29 5.47
CA VAL A 127 -11.15 -8.64 5.44
C VAL A 127 -10.38 -7.82 6.49
N TRP A 128 -10.78 -6.56 6.72
CA TRP A 128 -10.19 -5.73 7.76
C TRP A 128 -10.28 -6.40 9.14
N PHE A 129 -11.44 -6.94 9.53
CA PHE A 129 -11.58 -7.65 10.80
C PHE A 129 -10.78 -8.97 10.81
N ILE A 130 -10.81 -9.72 9.70
CA ILE A 130 -10.06 -10.99 9.57
C ILE A 130 -8.55 -10.76 9.77
N VAL A 131 -8.02 -9.68 9.20
CA VAL A 131 -6.59 -9.34 9.26
C VAL A 131 -6.19 -8.78 10.63
N ASN A 132 -6.99 -7.87 11.18
CA ASN A 132 -6.58 -7.05 12.33
C ASN A 132 -7.12 -7.52 13.69
N LYS A 133 -8.21 -8.30 13.73
CA LYS A 133 -8.90 -8.62 15.01
C LYS A 133 -9.20 -10.11 15.20
N LEU A 134 -9.45 -10.88 14.13
CA LEU A 134 -9.98 -12.25 14.24
C LEU A 134 -9.09 -13.19 15.07
N MET A 135 -7.77 -13.15 14.88
CA MET A 135 -6.88 -14.03 15.65
C MET A 135 -6.88 -13.67 17.13
N ASP A 136 -6.78 -12.38 17.46
CA ASP A 136 -6.79 -11.87 18.83
C ASP A 136 -8.12 -12.17 19.53
N ASP A 137 -9.24 -11.95 18.85
CA ASP A 137 -10.57 -12.24 19.39
C ASP A 137 -10.72 -13.73 19.76
N LEU A 138 -10.10 -14.62 18.99
CA LEU A 138 -10.14 -16.07 19.20
C LEU A 138 -8.98 -16.61 20.06
N GLY A 139 -8.09 -15.75 20.56
CA GLY A 139 -6.86 -16.15 21.25
C GLY A 139 -5.99 -17.11 20.42
N ALA A 140 -6.00 -16.97 19.09
CA ALA A 140 -5.30 -17.82 18.15
C ALA A 140 -3.85 -17.36 17.95
N ASN A 141 -2.95 -18.31 17.74
CA ASN A 141 -1.56 -18.07 17.36
C ASN A 141 -1.29 -18.48 15.91
N ASP A 142 -0.07 -18.29 15.42
CA ASP A 142 0.33 -18.57 14.04
C ASP A 142 0.11 -20.02 13.58
N GLU A 143 0.13 -20.97 14.52
CA GLU A 143 -0.08 -22.40 14.24
C GLU A 143 -1.56 -22.83 14.34
N SER A 144 -2.44 -21.95 14.81
CA SER A 144 -3.84 -22.26 15.07
C SER A 144 -4.57 -22.54 13.77
N LYS A 145 -5.03 -23.80 13.63
CA LYS A 145 -5.87 -24.25 12.53
C LYS A 145 -7.34 -23.95 12.80
N VAL A 146 -8.14 -23.88 11.74
CA VAL A 146 -9.59 -23.65 11.88
C VAL A 146 -10.27 -24.74 12.74
N TYR A 147 -9.83 -26.01 12.63
CA TYR A 147 -10.28 -27.07 13.54
C TYR A 147 -10.08 -26.75 15.02
N ASN A 148 -8.98 -26.09 15.36
CA ASN A 148 -8.57 -25.83 16.74
C ASN A 148 -9.33 -24.65 17.35
N VAL A 149 -9.75 -23.69 16.52
CA VAL A 149 -10.46 -22.48 16.98
C VAL A 149 -11.98 -22.62 16.96
N GLU A 150 -12.54 -23.62 16.26
CA GLU A 150 -14.00 -23.81 16.19
C GLU A 150 -14.68 -23.86 17.57
N PRO A 151 -14.13 -24.52 18.62
CA PRO A 151 -14.74 -24.48 19.94
C PRO A 151 -14.84 -23.05 20.52
N ARG A 152 -13.81 -22.23 20.31
CA ARG A 152 -13.72 -20.84 20.79
C ARG A 152 -14.71 -19.93 20.03
N ILE A 153 -14.90 -20.20 18.75
CA ILE A 153 -15.92 -19.58 17.90
C ILE A 153 -17.33 -19.80 18.47
N ARG A 154 -17.63 -21.03 18.93
CA ARG A 154 -18.90 -21.32 19.61
C ARG A 154 -18.99 -20.66 20.98
N GLU A 155 -17.93 -20.65 21.77
CA GLU A 155 -17.93 -19.98 23.08
C GLU A 155 -18.35 -18.50 22.98
N LYS A 156 -17.86 -17.78 21.96
CA LYS A 156 -18.24 -16.38 21.70
C LYS A 156 -19.74 -16.18 21.44
N GLY A 157 -20.41 -17.17 20.85
CA GLY A 157 -21.83 -17.12 20.50
C GLY A 157 -22.77 -17.82 21.48
N ALA A 158 -22.24 -18.46 22.52
CA ALA A 158 -22.98 -19.44 23.33
C ALA A 158 -24.18 -18.84 24.08
N ASP A 159 -24.00 -17.66 24.67
CA ASP A 159 -25.04 -17.01 25.50
C ASP A 159 -25.96 -16.08 24.71
N ALA A 160 -25.58 -15.73 23.48
CA ALA A 160 -26.38 -14.87 22.62
C ALA A 160 -27.56 -15.63 21.99
N GLU A 161 -28.70 -14.95 21.89
CA GLU A 161 -29.84 -15.45 21.13
C GLU A 161 -29.55 -15.35 19.64
N CYS A 162 -29.75 -16.47 18.92
CA CYS A 162 -29.51 -16.54 17.49
C CYS A 162 -30.60 -15.79 16.74
N PRO A 163 -30.25 -14.75 15.94
CA PRO A 163 -31.23 -13.95 15.21
C PRO A 163 -31.94 -14.72 14.10
N ARG A 164 -31.46 -15.93 13.75
CA ARG A 164 -32.06 -16.79 12.71
C ARG A 164 -33.19 -17.67 13.23
N ASP A 165 -33.11 -18.14 14.47
CA ASP A 165 -34.03 -19.14 15.02
C ASP A 165 -34.53 -18.86 16.46
N GLY A 166 -34.08 -17.77 17.08
CA GLY A 166 -34.48 -17.35 18.44
C GLY A 166 -33.95 -18.24 19.57
N LYS A 167 -33.00 -19.14 19.30
CA LYS A 167 -32.43 -20.06 20.31
C LYS A 167 -31.08 -19.57 20.81
N LYS A 168 -30.70 -19.92 22.05
CA LYS A 168 -29.35 -19.68 22.57
C LYS A 168 -28.28 -20.37 21.73
N GLY A 169 -27.16 -19.69 21.46
CA GLY A 169 -26.09 -20.18 20.59
C GLY A 169 -26.25 -19.66 19.18
N THR A 170 -25.51 -18.60 18.83
CA THR A 170 -25.55 -17.94 17.52
C THR A 170 -24.29 -18.16 16.70
N ALA A 171 -24.34 -17.88 15.39
CA ALA A 171 -23.15 -17.89 14.55
C ALA A 171 -22.20 -16.75 14.92
N TYR A 172 -20.89 -16.99 14.84
CA TYR A 172 -19.89 -16.01 15.24
C TYR A 172 -19.96 -14.71 14.45
N VAL A 173 -20.31 -14.75 13.16
CA VAL A 173 -20.50 -13.54 12.33
C VAL A 173 -21.55 -12.56 12.88
N ASP A 174 -22.47 -13.05 13.72
CA ASP A 174 -23.53 -12.24 14.31
C ASP A 174 -23.14 -11.62 15.67
N VAL A 175 -22.05 -12.09 16.29
CA VAL A 175 -21.51 -11.59 17.57
C VAL A 175 -20.14 -10.95 17.47
N ALA A 176 -19.40 -11.18 16.37
CA ALA A 176 -18.12 -10.56 16.13
C ALA A 176 -18.24 -9.02 16.14
N ASP A 177 -17.30 -8.35 16.82
CA ASP A 177 -17.16 -6.89 16.83
C ASP A 177 -16.50 -6.38 15.54
N ASP A 178 -17.14 -6.69 14.42
CA ASP A 178 -16.76 -6.24 13.09
C ASP A 178 -17.70 -5.13 12.63
N PRO A 179 -17.30 -3.85 12.71
CA PRO A 179 -18.13 -2.73 12.29
C PRO A 179 -18.40 -2.72 10.78
N TYR A 180 -17.61 -3.48 10.00
CA TYR A 180 -17.69 -3.54 8.55
C TYR A 180 -18.34 -4.84 8.04
N ALA A 181 -18.72 -5.75 8.94
CA ALA A 181 -19.44 -6.97 8.58
C ALA A 181 -20.79 -6.64 7.94
N GLY A 182 -21.09 -7.35 6.85
CA GLY A 182 -22.25 -7.05 6.01
C GLY A 182 -22.52 -8.17 5.01
N TYR A 183 -23.19 -7.86 3.91
CA TYR A 183 -23.49 -8.87 2.90
C TYR A 183 -22.21 -9.36 2.21
N ALA A 184 -22.07 -10.66 2.06
CA ALA A 184 -20.92 -11.31 1.45
C ALA A 184 -20.70 -10.81 0.01
N SER A 185 -19.49 -10.32 -0.22
CA SER A 185 -18.96 -10.02 -1.56
C SER A 185 -18.21 -11.21 -2.15
N HIS A 186 -17.61 -12.03 -1.29
CA HIS A 186 -16.81 -13.20 -1.67
C HIS A 186 -17.11 -14.37 -0.76
N MET A 187 -16.91 -15.59 -1.26
CA MET A 187 -16.94 -16.82 -0.47
C MET A 187 -15.56 -17.44 -0.46
N LEU A 188 -14.97 -17.64 0.73
CA LEU A 188 -13.74 -18.40 0.83
C LEU A 188 -14.08 -19.89 0.78
N SER A 189 -13.49 -20.59 -0.19
CA SER A 189 -13.52 -22.05 -0.24
C SER A 189 -12.15 -22.56 0.21
N TYR A 190 -12.14 -23.32 1.30
CA TYR A 190 -10.92 -23.71 2.02
C TYR A 190 -11.17 -24.98 2.86
N THR A 191 -10.10 -25.56 3.40
CA THR A 191 -10.20 -26.67 4.35
C THR A 191 -9.93 -26.21 5.78
N TRP A 192 -10.64 -26.78 6.75
CA TRP A 192 -10.46 -26.45 8.17
C TRP A 192 -9.08 -26.86 8.72
N GLY A 193 -8.30 -27.62 7.95
CA GLY A 193 -6.91 -27.95 8.25
C GLY A 193 -5.92 -26.80 8.04
N TYR A 194 -6.35 -25.70 7.43
CA TYR A 194 -5.51 -24.50 7.22
C TYR A 194 -5.36 -23.67 8.49
N GLN A 195 -4.23 -22.97 8.57
CA GLN A 195 -3.94 -22.00 9.62
C GLN A 195 -4.75 -20.71 9.40
N LEU A 196 -5.23 -20.09 10.48
CA LEU A 196 -5.90 -18.78 10.39
C LEU A 196 -4.95 -17.71 9.87
N LYS A 197 -3.67 -17.79 10.24
CA LYS A 197 -2.63 -16.90 9.71
C LYS A 197 -2.51 -17.00 8.19
N GLU A 198 -2.45 -18.21 7.63
CA GLU A 198 -2.41 -18.35 6.17
C GLU A 198 -3.66 -17.75 5.52
N ILE A 199 -4.86 -17.94 6.10
CA ILE A 199 -6.09 -17.36 5.58
C ILE A 199 -6.04 -15.82 5.59
N LYS A 200 -5.63 -15.20 6.71
CA LYS A 200 -5.57 -13.73 6.82
C LYS A 200 -4.53 -13.16 5.85
N ASP A 201 -3.33 -13.75 5.80
CA ASP A 201 -2.22 -13.28 4.97
C ASP A 201 -2.61 -13.38 3.47
N THR A 202 -3.35 -14.44 3.12
CA THR A 202 -3.87 -14.65 1.76
C THR A 202 -4.93 -13.61 1.39
N LEU A 203 -5.89 -13.32 2.27
CA LEU A 203 -6.95 -12.35 2.02
C LEU A 203 -6.44 -10.90 1.99
N GLN A 204 -5.45 -10.59 2.84
CA GLN A 204 -4.75 -9.30 2.82
C GLN A 204 -4.04 -9.11 1.46
N ARG A 205 -3.27 -10.12 1.02
CA ARG A 205 -2.61 -10.10 -0.28
C ARG A 205 -3.62 -9.98 -1.43
N PHE A 206 -4.72 -10.72 -1.39
CA PHE A 206 -5.79 -10.62 -2.37
C PHE A 206 -6.34 -9.18 -2.49
N CYS A 207 -6.61 -8.51 -1.36
CA CYS A 207 -7.07 -7.12 -1.39
C CYS A 207 -6.00 -6.18 -1.96
N SER A 208 -4.74 -6.35 -1.54
CA SER A 208 -3.62 -5.55 -2.03
C SER A 208 -3.40 -5.69 -3.54
N GLU A 209 -3.37 -6.91 -4.06
CA GLU A 209 -3.12 -7.18 -5.49
C GLU A 209 -4.23 -6.68 -6.40
N ASN A 210 -5.46 -6.62 -5.88
CA ASN A 210 -6.64 -6.19 -6.63
C ASN A 210 -7.08 -4.76 -6.27
N SER A 211 -6.27 -4.01 -5.49
CA SER A 211 -6.57 -2.65 -5.04
C SER A 211 -7.96 -2.51 -4.39
N LEU A 212 -8.34 -3.50 -3.57
CA LEU A 212 -9.62 -3.53 -2.88
C LEU A 212 -9.49 -2.98 -1.46
N ASP A 213 -10.47 -2.19 -1.02
CA ASP A 213 -10.58 -1.78 0.38
C ASP A 213 -11.01 -2.97 1.25
N MET A 214 -10.15 -3.35 2.20
CA MET A 214 -10.40 -4.46 3.14
C MET A 214 -11.68 -4.27 3.99
N LYS A 215 -12.17 -3.03 4.14
CA LYS A 215 -13.44 -2.74 4.83
C LYS A 215 -14.66 -3.07 3.97
N GLU A 216 -14.53 -3.01 2.64
CA GLU A 216 -15.61 -3.31 1.71
C GLU A 216 -15.63 -4.78 1.26
N VAL A 217 -14.48 -5.44 1.28
CA VAL A 217 -14.37 -6.88 1.00
C VAL A 217 -14.88 -7.67 2.20
N ARG A 218 -16.07 -8.27 2.05
CA ARG A 218 -16.73 -9.12 3.06
C ARG A 218 -16.72 -10.56 2.60
N VAL A 219 -16.07 -11.43 3.36
CA VAL A 219 -15.76 -12.83 3.00
C VAL A 219 -16.58 -13.79 3.86
N TRP A 220 -17.44 -14.56 3.20
CA TRP A 220 -18.19 -15.63 3.83
C TRP A 220 -17.26 -16.83 4.08
N MET A 221 -17.11 -17.22 5.34
CA MET A 221 -16.30 -18.35 5.77
C MET A 221 -17.16 -19.30 6.59
N CYS A 222 -17.23 -20.57 6.18
CA CYS A 222 -18.20 -21.52 6.73
C CYS A 222 -18.09 -21.69 8.25
N PHE A 223 -16.89 -21.68 8.83
CA PHE A 223 -16.72 -21.82 10.29
C PHE A 223 -17.32 -20.65 11.09
N ALA A 224 -17.35 -19.43 10.54
CA ALA A 224 -17.83 -18.22 11.20
C ALA A 224 -19.28 -17.90 10.88
N CYS A 225 -19.72 -18.16 9.64
CA CYS A 225 -21.04 -17.78 9.14
C CYS A 225 -22.12 -18.84 9.40
N ILE A 226 -21.75 -20.13 9.41
CA ILE A 226 -22.68 -21.21 9.78
C ILE A 226 -22.77 -21.25 11.30
N ASN A 227 -23.99 -21.41 11.83
CA ASN A 227 -24.21 -21.59 13.26
C ASN A 227 -23.70 -22.97 13.70
N GLN A 228 -22.45 -23.02 14.18
CA GLN A 228 -21.80 -24.26 14.60
C GLN A 228 -22.48 -24.92 15.82
N HIS A 229 -23.23 -24.17 16.64
CA HIS A 229 -24.02 -24.77 17.73
C HIS A 229 -25.04 -25.76 17.18
N ARG A 230 -25.76 -25.38 16.12
CA ARG A 230 -26.78 -26.26 15.50
C ARG A 230 -26.16 -27.49 14.86
N VAL A 231 -25.00 -27.32 14.25
CA VAL A 231 -24.23 -28.45 13.69
C VAL A 231 -23.85 -29.44 14.79
N LYS A 232 -23.31 -28.97 15.92
CA LYS A 232 -22.91 -29.82 17.05
C LYS A 232 -24.10 -30.46 17.76
N GLU A 233 -25.20 -29.74 17.93
CA GLU A 233 -26.44 -30.26 18.52
C GLU A 233 -27.04 -31.39 17.67
N ALA A 234 -27.09 -31.22 16.34
CA ALA A 234 -27.55 -32.26 15.42
C ALA A 234 -26.63 -33.49 15.50
N GLN A 235 -25.32 -33.29 15.45
CA GLN A 235 -24.33 -34.36 15.60
C GLN A 235 -24.49 -35.12 16.92
N ALA A 236 -24.70 -34.41 18.04
CA ALA A 236 -24.88 -35.02 19.36
C ALA A 236 -26.17 -35.86 19.46
N LYS A 237 -27.20 -35.54 18.68
CA LYS A 237 -28.44 -36.32 18.59
C LYS A 237 -28.36 -37.51 17.63
N GLY A 238 -27.23 -37.68 16.93
CA GLY A 238 -27.11 -38.63 15.83
C GLY A 238 -27.96 -38.24 14.61
N GLU A 239 -28.45 -37.00 14.57
CA GLU A 239 -29.17 -36.44 13.43
C GLU A 239 -28.13 -36.09 12.36
N THR A 240 -28.16 -36.78 11.23
CA THR A 240 -27.49 -36.30 10.02
C THR A 240 -28.37 -35.20 9.45
N VAL A 241 -27.86 -33.96 9.44
CA VAL A 241 -28.49 -32.87 8.67
C VAL A 241 -28.68 -33.39 7.23
N PRO A 242 -29.91 -33.33 6.68
CA PRO A 242 -30.19 -33.87 5.36
C PRO A 242 -29.22 -33.27 4.35
N PHE A 243 -28.72 -34.14 3.49
CA PHE A 243 -27.77 -33.77 2.45
C PHE A 243 -28.27 -32.60 1.60
N GLU A 244 -29.56 -32.63 1.28
CA GLU A 244 -30.24 -31.63 0.47
C GLU A 244 -30.20 -30.24 1.13
N GLU A 245 -30.18 -30.17 2.45
CA GLU A 245 -30.04 -28.93 3.21
C GLU A 245 -28.63 -28.37 3.08
N PHE A 246 -27.59 -29.21 3.21
CA PHE A 246 -26.21 -28.78 2.99
C PHE A 246 -25.91 -28.43 1.54
N GLN A 247 -26.35 -29.25 0.58
CA GLN A 247 -26.21 -28.99 -0.85
C GLN A 247 -26.87 -27.66 -1.21
N LYS A 248 -28.07 -27.40 -0.68
CA LYS A 248 -28.78 -26.15 -0.88
C LYS A 248 -27.99 -24.99 -0.27
N ILE A 249 -27.54 -25.09 0.98
CA ILE A 249 -26.75 -24.04 1.64
C ILE A 249 -25.50 -23.73 0.80
N PHE A 250 -24.60 -24.69 0.58
CA PHE A 250 -23.33 -24.41 -0.09
C PHE A 250 -23.49 -24.08 -1.58
N GLY A 251 -24.37 -24.77 -2.30
CA GLY A 251 -24.67 -24.47 -3.70
C GLY A 251 -25.30 -23.08 -3.89
N GLU A 252 -26.24 -22.70 -3.01
CA GLU A 252 -26.83 -21.36 -3.03
C GLU A 252 -25.83 -20.29 -2.60
N ARG A 253 -24.93 -20.55 -1.63
CA ARG A 253 -23.87 -19.59 -1.28
C ARG A 253 -22.95 -19.31 -2.46
N VAL A 254 -22.47 -20.34 -3.15
CA VAL A 254 -21.62 -20.18 -4.35
C VAL A 254 -22.34 -19.32 -5.41
N GLN A 255 -23.60 -19.65 -5.72
CA GLN A 255 -24.33 -18.95 -6.79
C GLN A 255 -24.81 -17.54 -6.42
N LYS A 256 -25.22 -17.31 -5.17
CA LYS A 256 -25.79 -16.02 -4.72
C LYS A 256 -24.74 -15.01 -4.29
N ILE A 257 -23.60 -15.47 -3.79
CA ILE A 257 -22.45 -14.60 -3.53
C ILE A 257 -21.78 -14.24 -4.85
N GLY A 258 -21.65 -15.20 -5.78
CA GLY A 258 -21.22 -14.93 -7.15
C GLY A 258 -19.71 -14.76 -7.34
N HIS A 259 -18.91 -14.81 -6.27
CA HIS A 259 -17.45 -14.81 -6.35
C HIS A 259 -16.87 -15.77 -5.30
N ILE A 260 -16.23 -16.83 -5.77
CA ILE A 260 -15.58 -17.83 -4.92
C ILE A 260 -14.05 -17.67 -4.96
N LEU A 261 -13.44 -17.86 -3.80
CA LEU A 261 -12.00 -17.79 -3.56
C LEU A 261 -11.47 -19.17 -3.12
N PRO A 262 -11.16 -20.11 -4.04
CA PRO A 262 -10.52 -21.37 -3.70
C PRO A 262 -9.08 -21.17 -3.22
N MET A 263 -8.77 -21.50 -1.98
CA MET A 263 -7.43 -21.37 -1.42
C MET A 263 -6.65 -22.69 -1.49
N MET A 264 -5.53 -22.68 -2.21
CA MET A 264 -4.68 -23.85 -2.45
C MET A 264 -3.45 -23.81 -1.54
N SER A 265 -3.35 -24.71 -0.56
CA SER A 265 -2.16 -24.87 0.28
C SER A 265 -1.92 -26.34 0.63
N PRO A 266 -0.67 -26.85 0.55
CA PRO A 266 0.45 -26.26 -0.18
C PRO A 266 0.19 -26.23 -1.70
N TRP A 267 0.97 -25.51 -2.51
CA TRP A 267 0.70 -25.40 -3.95
C TRP A 267 0.94 -26.71 -4.73
N ASN A 268 1.91 -27.53 -4.30
CA ASN A 268 2.39 -28.73 -5.01
C ASN A 268 1.62 -30.02 -4.65
N ALA A 269 0.88 -30.00 -3.55
CA ALA A 269 -0.04 -31.08 -3.17
C ALA A 269 -1.19 -30.49 -2.34
N PRO A 270 -2.07 -29.66 -2.93
CA PRO A 270 -3.02 -28.88 -2.15
C PRO A 270 -3.98 -29.77 -1.38
N PHE A 271 -4.07 -29.57 -0.06
CA PHE A 271 -5.04 -30.30 0.75
C PHE A 271 -6.47 -29.98 0.30
N TYR A 272 -6.72 -28.76 -0.19
CA TYR A 272 -7.99 -28.32 -0.75
C TYR A 272 -8.62 -29.34 -1.71
N ILE A 273 -7.89 -29.79 -2.73
CA ILE A 273 -8.41 -30.69 -3.78
C ILE A 273 -8.63 -32.12 -3.29
N THR A 274 -8.23 -32.45 -2.05
CA THR A 274 -8.50 -33.74 -1.42
C THR A 274 -9.82 -33.76 -0.65
N ARG A 275 -10.50 -32.61 -0.52
CA ARG A 275 -11.73 -32.49 0.27
C ARG A 275 -12.95 -32.45 -0.66
N VAL A 276 -13.88 -33.38 -0.45
CA VAL A 276 -15.03 -33.56 -1.34
C VAL A 276 -15.89 -32.28 -1.45
N TRP A 277 -16.06 -31.57 -0.33
CA TRP A 277 -16.77 -30.28 -0.27
C TRP A 277 -16.08 -29.21 -1.12
N CYS A 278 -14.77 -29.03 -0.99
CA CYS A 278 -13.98 -28.09 -1.80
C CYS A 278 -14.07 -28.40 -3.29
N CYS A 279 -14.03 -29.68 -3.67
CA CYS A 279 -14.21 -30.12 -5.07
C CYS A 279 -15.62 -29.79 -5.57
N PHE A 280 -16.65 -29.99 -4.76
CA PHE A 280 -18.03 -29.68 -5.10
C PHE A 280 -18.25 -28.17 -5.28
N GLU A 281 -17.69 -27.34 -4.39
CA GLU A 281 -17.81 -25.88 -4.43
C GLU A 281 -17.17 -25.27 -5.69
N ILE A 282 -15.91 -25.60 -5.98
CA ILE A 282 -15.22 -25.09 -7.18
C ILE A 282 -15.89 -25.60 -8.46
N PHE A 283 -16.35 -26.84 -8.48
CA PHE A 283 -17.06 -27.39 -9.63
C PHE A 283 -18.43 -26.70 -9.85
N THR A 284 -19.16 -26.42 -8.77
CA THR A 284 -20.42 -25.67 -8.82
C THR A 284 -20.20 -24.27 -9.40
N ALA A 285 -19.12 -23.60 -8.98
CA ALA A 285 -18.73 -22.31 -9.49
C ALA A 285 -18.36 -22.36 -10.98
N ILE A 286 -17.49 -23.30 -11.38
CA ILE A 286 -17.08 -23.48 -12.79
C ILE A 286 -18.30 -23.72 -13.70
N ASN A 287 -19.25 -24.55 -13.27
CA ASN A 287 -20.44 -24.84 -14.07
C ASN A 287 -21.45 -23.70 -14.14
N ALA A 288 -21.42 -22.76 -13.19
CA ALA A 288 -22.26 -21.58 -13.25
C ALA A 288 -21.81 -20.61 -14.36
N GLY A 289 -20.64 -20.85 -14.98
CA GLY A 289 -20.08 -20.03 -16.05
C GLY A 289 -19.88 -18.59 -15.58
N ASP A 290 -20.23 -17.63 -16.43
CA ASP A 290 -20.04 -16.20 -16.16
C ASP A 290 -20.87 -15.65 -14.98
N LYS A 291 -21.76 -16.47 -14.39
CA LYS A 291 -22.54 -16.08 -13.20
C LYS A 291 -21.73 -16.14 -11.92
N VAL A 292 -20.65 -16.91 -11.88
CA VAL A 292 -19.80 -17.06 -10.70
C VAL A 292 -18.34 -16.88 -11.08
N GLN A 293 -17.72 -15.85 -10.52
CA GLN A 293 -16.29 -15.63 -10.66
C GLN A 293 -15.51 -16.59 -9.77
N VAL A 294 -14.45 -17.20 -10.33
CA VAL A 294 -13.52 -18.07 -9.59
C VAL A 294 -12.16 -17.39 -9.55
N THR A 295 -11.63 -17.15 -8.34
CA THR A 295 -10.27 -16.63 -8.16
C THR A 295 -9.49 -17.53 -7.22
N ILE A 296 -8.62 -18.36 -7.78
CA ILE A 296 -7.76 -19.24 -7.00
C ILE A 296 -6.70 -18.41 -6.27
N LEU A 297 -6.55 -18.66 -4.98
CA LEU A 297 -5.60 -18.00 -4.09
C LEU A 297 -4.49 -18.96 -3.67
N LEU A 298 -3.26 -18.45 -3.59
CA LEU A 298 -2.16 -19.08 -2.87
C LEU A 298 -1.80 -18.25 -1.64
N PRO A 299 -1.50 -18.89 -0.49
CA PRO A 299 -0.80 -18.22 0.59
C PRO A 299 0.49 -17.57 0.11
N PRO A 300 0.89 -16.40 0.65
CA PRO A 300 2.09 -15.70 0.21
C PRO A 300 3.34 -16.59 0.15
N LYS A 301 3.59 -17.37 1.21
CA LYS A 301 4.71 -18.32 1.27
C LYS A 301 4.62 -19.41 0.19
N GLN A 302 3.43 -19.89 -0.13
CA GLN A 302 3.24 -20.89 -1.19
C GLN A 302 3.44 -20.29 -2.58
N SER A 303 3.07 -19.03 -2.78
CA SER A 303 3.35 -18.30 -4.02
C SER A 303 4.86 -18.10 -4.21
N GLU A 304 5.61 -17.76 -3.16
CA GLU A 304 7.08 -17.68 -3.21
C GLU A 304 7.70 -19.04 -3.55
N ASN A 305 7.31 -20.09 -2.82
CA ASN A 305 7.80 -21.45 -3.05
C ASN A 305 7.48 -21.95 -4.47
N PHE A 306 6.32 -21.55 -5.02
CA PHE A 306 5.94 -21.87 -6.40
C PHE A 306 6.89 -21.19 -7.39
N SER A 307 7.14 -19.89 -7.23
CA SER A 307 8.07 -19.15 -8.09
C SER A 307 9.48 -19.75 -8.04
N GLU A 308 10.00 -20.03 -6.85
CA GLU A 308 11.33 -20.64 -6.69
C GLU A 308 11.44 -22.04 -7.30
N ALA A 309 10.38 -22.85 -7.21
CA ALA A 309 10.34 -24.17 -7.82
C ALA A 309 10.29 -24.06 -9.35
N PHE A 310 9.49 -23.12 -9.87
CA PHE A 310 9.38 -22.89 -11.31
C PHE A 310 10.72 -22.45 -11.91
N ASP A 311 11.45 -21.55 -11.25
CA ASP A 311 12.79 -21.12 -11.65
C ASP A 311 13.82 -22.27 -11.74
N LYS A 312 13.54 -23.39 -11.05
CA LYS A 312 14.39 -24.60 -11.02
C LYS A 312 13.88 -25.72 -11.94
N GLY A 313 12.99 -25.44 -12.88
CA GLY A 313 12.39 -26.46 -13.77
C GLY A 313 11.30 -27.28 -13.08
N GLY A 314 10.48 -26.61 -12.26
CA GLY A 314 9.44 -27.24 -11.44
C GLY A 314 8.19 -27.70 -12.20
N GLU A 315 8.19 -27.80 -13.54
CA GLU A 315 6.98 -28.12 -14.30
C GLU A 315 6.42 -29.50 -13.91
N GLU A 316 7.28 -30.49 -13.67
CA GLU A 316 6.85 -31.82 -13.25
C GLU A 316 6.14 -31.78 -11.88
N MET A 317 6.50 -30.87 -10.98
CA MET A 317 5.79 -30.71 -9.70
C MET A 317 4.36 -30.19 -9.90
N VAL A 318 4.16 -29.27 -10.86
CA VAL A 318 2.82 -28.80 -11.24
C VAL A 318 2.01 -29.93 -11.85
N PHE A 319 2.59 -30.69 -12.80
CA PHE A 319 1.91 -31.84 -13.38
C PHE A 319 1.59 -32.91 -12.34
N GLN A 320 2.48 -33.16 -11.40
CA GLN A 320 2.25 -34.09 -10.31
C GLN A 320 1.11 -33.62 -9.41
N ALA A 321 1.07 -32.34 -9.02
CA ALA A 321 -0.04 -31.76 -8.26
C ALA A 321 -1.37 -31.97 -9.00
N LEU A 322 -1.42 -31.66 -10.29
CA LEU A 322 -2.61 -31.82 -11.12
C LEU A 322 -3.04 -33.29 -11.28
N ARG A 323 -2.09 -34.24 -11.39
CA ARG A 323 -2.38 -35.69 -11.48
C ARG A 323 -3.04 -36.26 -10.22
N THR A 324 -2.77 -35.66 -9.05
CA THR A 324 -3.38 -36.13 -7.79
C THR A 324 -4.85 -35.76 -7.64
N ILE A 325 -5.38 -34.86 -8.48
CA ILE A 325 -6.77 -34.45 -8.44
C ILE A 325 -7.65 -35.63 -8.85
N ASN A 326 -8.33 -36.20 -7.86
CA ASN A 326 -9.34 -37.20 -8.08
C ASN A 326 -10.42 -37.11 -6.99
N VAL A 327 -11.59 -36.58 -7.36
CA VAL A 327 -12.72 -36.42 -6.46
C VAL A 327 -13.22 -37.76 -5.90
N GLU A 328 -13.05 -38.88 -6.61
CA GLU A 328 -13.43 -40.22 -6.11
C GLU A 328 -12.56 -40.67 -4.92
N LYS A 329 -11.35 -40.12 -4.81
CA LYS A 329 -10.42 -40.38 -3.70
C LYS A 329 -10.44 -39.28 -2.64
N SER A 330 -11.41 -38.36 -2.71
CA SER A 330 -11.54 -37.27 -1.76
C SER A 330 -12.01 -37.76 -0.39
N GLN A 331 -11.87 -36.88 0.60
CA GLN A 331 -12.11 -37.16 2.00
C GLN A 331 -13.15 -36.17 2.56
N ALA A 332 -13.96 -36.63 3.51
CA ALA A 332 -14.79 -35.79 4.35
C ALA A 332 -14.62 -36.21 5.82
N SER A 333 -14.86 -35.29 6.75
CA SER A 333 -14.79 -35.61 8.18
C SER A 333 -16.00 -36.45 8.62
N MET A 334 -17.12 -36.34 7.91
CA MET A 334 -18.32 -37.16 8.09
C MET A 334 -18.44 -38.14 6.91
N PRO A 335 -18.42 -39.47 7.15
CA PRO A 335 -18.55 -40.46 6.08
C PRO A 335 -19.85 -40.34 5.28
N ALA A 336 -20.95 -39.94 5.91
CA ALA A 336 -22.24 -39.74 5.25
C ALA A 336 -22.17 -38.62 4.18
N ASP A 337 -21.54 -37.49 4.50
CA ASP A 337 -21.33 -36.38 3.55
C ASP A 337 -20.53 -36.87 2.33
N LEU A 338 -19.48 -37.66 2.56
CA LEU A 338 -18.66 -38.21 1.47
C LEU A 338 -19.51 -39.07 0.54
N GLU A 339 -20.27 -40.03 1.08
CA GLU A 339 -21.12 -40.91 0.29
C GLU A 339 -22.15 -40.13 -0.54
N GLN A 340 -22.81 -39.14 0.07
CA GLN A 340 -23.87 -38.38 -0.57
C GLN A 340 -23.34 -37.43 -1.65
N ILE A 341 -22.22 -36.74 -1.43
CA ILE A 341 -21.62 -35.86 -2.45
C ILE A 341 -21.06 -36.69 -3.60
N LEU A 342 -20.41 -37.82 -3.32
CA LEU A 342 -19.96 -38.72 -4.38
C LEU A 342 -21.14 -39.26 -5.18
N LYS A 343 -22.25 -39.59 -4.53
CA LYS A 343 -23.50 -39.99 -5.20
C LYS A 343 -24.06 -38.87 -6.06
N LEU A 344 -24.14 -37.62 -5.59
CA LEU A 344 -24.54 -36.49 -6.43
C LEU A 344 -23.67 -36.33 -7.67
N ILE A 345 -22.35 -36.40 -7.49
CA ILE A 345 -21.42 -36.24 -8.60
C ILE A 345 -21.65 -37.36 -9.60
N LYS A 346 -21.83 -38.59 -9.12
CA LYS A 346 -22.13 -39.76 -9.96
C LYS A 346 -23.45 -39.64 -10.70
N ASP A 347 -24.51 -39.22 -10.01
CA ASP A 347 -25.88 -39.12 -10.54
C ASP A 347 -26.09 -37.86 -11.42
N GLY A 348 -25.23 -36.85 -11.25
CA GLY A 348 -25.22 -35.62 -12.05
C GLY A 348 -24.15 -35.63 -13.15
N PRO A 349 -23.06 -34.85 -13.00
CA PRO A 349 -22.06 -34.62 -14.06
C PRO A 349 -21.13 -35.80 -14.36
N GLY A 350 -21.01 -36.76 -13.45
CA GLY A 350 -20.02 -37.83 -13.45
C GLY A 350 -18.63 -37.38 -12.95
N PHE A 351 -17.92 -38.27 -12.25
CA PHE A 351 -16.59 -38.01 -11.70
C PHE A 351 -15.56 -37.55 -12.73
N LYS A 352 -15.58 -38.18 -13.92
CA LYS A 352 -14.68 -37.84 -15.02
C LYS A 352 -14.80 -36.37 -15.42
N LYS A 353 -16.03 -35.84 -15.49
CA LYS A 353 -16.28 -34.44 -15.87
C LYS A 353 -15.78 -33.49 -14.79
N VAL A 354 -16.09 -33.76 -13.51
CA VAL A 354 -15.60 -32.96 -12.38
C VAL A 354 -14.08 -32.88 -12.37
N ASN A 355 -13.40 -34.03 -12.42
CA ASN A 355 -11.94 -34.10 -12.42
C ASN A 355 -11.37 -33.33 -13.61
N THR A 356 -11.91 -33.53 -14.81
CA THR A 356 -11.41 -32.87 -16.03
C THR A 356 -11.54 -31.35 -15.97
N GLU A 357 -12.69 -30.83 -15.53
CA GLU A 357 -12.91 -29.38 -15.46
C GLU A 357 -12.08 -28.71 -14.36
N VAL A 358 -11.98 -29.33 -13.18
CA VAL A 358 -11.14 -28.81 -12.09
C VAL A 358 -9.66 -28.81 -12.49
N VAL A 359 -9.16 -29.90 -13.09
CA VAL A 359 -7.78 -29.97 -13.59
C VAL A 359 -7.54 -28.94 -14.68
N LYS A 360 -8.47 -28.78 -15.64
CA LYS A 360 -8.35 -27.81 -16.73
C LYS A 360 -8.27 -26.39 -16.19
N HIS A 361 -9.11 -26.04 -15.22
CA HIS A 361 -9.15 -24.71 -14.61
C HIS A 361 -7.85 -24.43 -13.82
N LEU A 362 -7.41 -25.38 -12.98
CA LEU A 362 -6.16 -25.26 -12.22
C LEU A 362 -4.94 -25.18 -13.14
N ARG A 363 -4.88 -25.98 -14.20
CA ARG A 363 -3.82 -25.90 -15.21
C ARG A 363 -3.76 -24.52 -15.87
N GLY A 364 -4.91 -23.97 -16.27
CA GLY A 364 -5.00 -22.62 -16.82
C GLY A 364 -4.46 -21.56 -15.85
N TRP A 365 -4.83 -21.69 -14.58
CA TRP A 365 -4.35 -20.80 -13.53
C TRP A 365 -2.84 -20.92 -13.29
N PHE A 366 -2.28 -22.14 -13.17
CA PHE A 366 -0.83 -22.36 -13.00
C PHE A 366 -0.03 -21.78 -14.16
N MET A 367 -0.48 -21.97 -15.40
CA MET A 367 0.14 -21.34 -16.57
C MET A 367 0.15 -19.81 -16.40
N LYS A 368 -1.00 -19.21 -16.09
CA LYS A 368 -1.09 -17.75 -15.92
C LYS A 368 -0.16 -17.22 -14.82
N GLN A 369 0.02 -17.95 -13.72
CA GLN A 369 1.00 -17.58 -12.68
C GLN A 369 2.45 -17.68 -13.15
N ALA A 370 2.81 -18.77 -13.83
CA ALA A 370 4.15 -18.93 -14.40
C ALA A 370 4.49 -17.80 -15.38
N PHE A 371 3.54 -17.43 -16.25
CA PHE A 371 3.70 -16.29 -17.15
C PHE A 371 3.88 -14.96 -16.40
N LYS A 372 3.06 -14.68 -15.37
CA LYS A 372 3.21 -13.46 -14.55
C LYS A 372 4.57 -13.39 -13.85
N ASN A 373 5.08 -14.52 -13.37
CA ASN A 373 6.41 -14.62 -12.77
C ASN A 373 7.50 -14.28 -13.80
N GLU A 374 7.43 -14.84 -15.01
CA GLU A 374 8.41 -14.56 -16.05
C GLU A 374 8.36 -13.10 -16.52
N VAL A 375 7.16 -12.52 -16.69
CA VAL A 375 7.00 -11.09 -17.00
C VAL A 375 7.63 -10.22 -15.92
N SER A 376 7.37 -10.53 -14.64
CA SER A 376 7.99 -9.82 -13.52
C SER A 376 9.52 -9.97 -13.53
N ARG A 377 10.05 -11.14 -13.89
CA ARG A 377 11.49 -11.39 -14.00
C ARG A 377 12.10 -10.55 -15.11
N LEU A 378 11.51 -10.58 -16.30
CA LEU A 378 11.94 -9.78 -17.45
C LEU A 378 11.88 -8.28 -17.17
N CYS A 379 10.84 -7.81 -16.48
CA CYS A 379 10.72 -6.41 -16.08
C CYS A 379 11.86 -5.98 -15.14
N LYS A 380 12.15 -6.78 -14.11
CA LYS A 380 13.25 -6.53 -13.17
C LYS A 380 14.61 -6.56 -13.86
N LEU A 381 14.87 -7.58 -14.68
CA LEU A 381 16.13 -7.69 -15.42
C LEU A 381 16.27 -6.53 -16.41
N GLY A 382 15.21 -6.19 -17.15
CA GLY A 382 15.19 -5.04 -18.05
C GLY A 382 15.60 -3.75 -17.35
N LYS A 383 15.01 -3.47 -16.17
CA LYS A 383 15.39 -2.33 -15.33
C LYS A 383 16.87 -2.39 -14.90
N VAL A 384 17.38 -3.55 -14.51
CA VAL A 384 18.79 -3.70 -14.11
C VAL A 384 19.71 -3.38 -15.29
N TYR A 385 19.49 -4.00 -16.45
CA TYR A 385 20.31 -3.77 -17.65
C TYR A 385 20.31 -2.28 -18.04
N THR A 386 19.15 -1.63 -18.07
CA THR A 386 19.04 -0.21 -18.44
C THR A 386 19.68 0.72 -17.41
N SER A 387 19.64 0.36 -16.12
CA SER A 387 20.32 1.10 -15.05
C SER A 387 21.85 1.06 -15.18
N PHE A 388 22.40 0.02 -15.82
CA PHE A 388 23.83 -0.10 -16.15
C PHE A 388 24.17 0.39 -17.57
N GLY A 389 23.27 1.10 -18.24
CA GLY A 389 23.49 1.65 -19.59
C GLY A 389 23.38 0.62 -20.72
N ALA A 390 23.09 -0.65 -20.42
CA ALA A 390 22.85 -1.69 -21.41
C ALA A 390 21.39 -1.62 -21.91
N TYR A 391 21.05 -0.52 -22.59
CA TYR A 391 19.67 -0.20 -22.96
C TYR A 391 19.05 -1.21 -23.94
N GLU A 392 19.75 -1.57 -25.01
CA GLU A 392 19.25 -2.51 -26.03
C GLU A 392 18.78 -3.86 -25.46
N PRO A 393 19.61 -4.64 -24.74
CA PRO A 393 19.16 -5.89 -24.14
C PRO A 393 18.08 -5.69 -23.07
N GLY A 394 18.13 -4.58 -22.32
CA GLY A 394 17.11 -4.31 -21.30
C GLY A 394 15.74 -3.96 -21.91
N LEU A 395 15.71 -3.18 -22.99
CA LEU A 395 14.49 -2.84 -23.73
C LEU A 395 13.90 -4.06 -24.45
N ASP A 396 14.73 -4.95 -25.00
CA ASP A 396 14.27 -6.23 -25.56
C ASP A 396 13.54 -7.09 -24.51
N MET A 397 14.07 -7.16 -23.29
CA MET A 397 13.40 -7.87 -22.18
C MET A 397 12.06 -7.23 -21.80
N LEU A 398 11.98 -5.90 -21.75
CA LEU A 398 10.76 -5.17 -21.42
C LEU A 398 9.69 -5.33 -22.51
N SER A 399 10.10 -5.29 -23.78
CA SER A 399 9.24 -5.55 -24.93
C SER A 399 8.65 -6.97 -24.89
N LYS A 400 9.49 -7.98 -24.63
CA LYS A 400 9.02 -9.37 -24.43
C LYS A 400 8.02 -9.49 -23.28
N ALA A 401 8.27 -8.81 -22.16
CA ALA A 401 7.37 -8.82 -21.01
C ALA A 401 5.99 -8.24 -21.38
N LYS A 402 5.96 -7.17 -22.16
CA LYS A 402 4.75 -6.52 -22.66
C LYS A 402 3.98 -7.42 -23.63
N ASP A 403 4.65 -8.02 -24.61
CA ASP A 403 4.05 -8.97 -25.56
C ASP A 403 3.39 -10.16 -24.84
N MET A 404 4.07 -10.70 -23.81
CA MET A 404 3.52 -11.78 -22.99
C MET A 404 2.24 -11.35 -22.25
N LEU A 405 2.19 -10.12 -21.72
CA LEU A 405 0.99 -9.59 -21.06
C LEU A 405 -0.17 -9.39 -22.04
N GLU A 406 0.11 -8.94 -23.26
CA GLU A 406 -0.90 -8.82 -24.32
C GLU A 406 -1.48 -10.19 -24.69
N GLN A 407 -0.64 -11.21 -24.86
CA GLN A 407 -1.07 -12.60 -25.14
C GLN A 407 -1.96 -13.19 -24.02
N LEU A 408 -1.78 -12.74 -22.78
CA LEU A 408 -2.58 -13.17 -21.63
C LEU A 408 -3.87 -12.37 -21.45
N GLY A 409 -4.11 -11.34 -22.26
CA GLY A 409 -5.21 -10.40 -22.07
C GLY A 409 -5.06 -9.55 -20.79
N GLU A 410 -3.83 -9.33 -20.34
CA GLU A 410 -3.46 -8.61 -19.10
C GLU A 410 -2.77 -7.27 -19.41
N ALA A 411 -2.95 -6.74 -20.62
CA ALA A 411 -2.29 -5.52 -21.13
C ALA A 411 -2.58 -4.25 -20.31
N THR A 412 -3.66 -4.25 -19.53
CA THR A 412 -4.01 -3.15 -18.64
C THR A 412 -3.74 -3.44 -17.17
N SER A 413 -3.23 -4.63 -16.83
CA SER A 413 -2.97 -5.00 -15.43
C SER A 413 -1.94 -4.07 -14.75
N PRO A 414 -1.90 -3.98 -13.41
CA PRO A 414 -0.86 -3.22 -12.71
C PRO A 414 0.57 -3.62 -13.11
N LEU A 415 0.80 -4.91 -13.38
CA LEU A 415 2.09 -5.40 -13.87
C LEU A 415 2.39 -4.88 -15.29
N ALA A 416 1.40 -4.81 -16.17
CA ALA A 416 1.57 -4.21 -17.49
C ALA A 416 1.86 -2.71 -17.43
N VAL A 417 1.19 -2.00 -16.51
CA VAL A 417 1.53 -0.59 -16.25
C VAL A 417 2.98 -0.46 -15.78
N GLN A 418 3.42 -1.31 -14.84
CA GLN A 418 4.81 -1.28 -14.37
C GLN A 418 5.82 -1.55 -15.48
N VAL A 419 5.56 -2.53 -16.35
CA VAL A 419 6.40 -2.83 -17.53
C VAL A 419 6.46 -1.61 -18.46
N ALA A 420 5.30 -1.04 -18.82
CA ALA A 420 5.22 0.10 -19.72
C ALA A 420 5.93 1.35 -19.17
N VAL A 421 5.80 1.61 -17.86
CA VAL A 421 6.48 2.73 -17.19
C VAL A 421 8.00 2.53 -17.17
N THR A 422 8.46 1.30 -16.94
CA THR A 422 9.89 0.95 -16.94
C THR A 422 10.49 1.01 -18.34
N GLU A 423 9.73 0.58 -19.35
CA GLU A 423 10.08 0.72 -20.77
C GLU A 423 10.22 2.20 -21.16
N ALA A 424 9.21 3.02 -20.86
CA ALA A 424 9.22 4.46 -21.17
C ALA A 424 10.37 5.18 -20.45
N GLU A 425 10.63 4.87 -19.18
CA GLU A 425 11.79 5.41 -18.44
C GLU A 425 13.12 5.02 -19.09
N SER A 426 13.25 3.76 -19.50
CA SER A 426 14.48 3.26 -20.13
C SER A 426 14.71 3.90 -21.49
N GLN A 427 13.65 4.09 -22.28
CA GLN A 427 13.70 4.81 -23.56
C GLN A 427 14.05 6.29 -23.37
N PHE A 428 13.46 6.94 -22.36
CA PHE A 428 13.77 8.31 -21.98
C PHE A 428 15.27 8.47 -21.74
N PHE A 429 15.84 7.70 -20.80
CA PHE A 429 17.27 7.82 -20.49
C PHE A 429 18.17 7.44 -21.67
N HIS A 430 17.79 6.43 -22.47
CA HIS A 430 18.58 6.03 -23.63
C HIS A 430 18.68 7.14 -24.68
N LYS A 431 17.54 7.73 -25.06
CA LYS A 431 17.45 8.71 -26.13
C LYS A 431 17.87 10.11 -25.68
N TYR A 432 17.44 10.51 -24.49
CA TYR A 432 17.69 11.85 -23.94
C TYR A 432 19.20 12.11 -23.78
N TYR A 433 19.95 11.17 -23.20
CA TYR A 433 21.40 11.31 -23.08
C TYR A 433 22.17 11.15 -24.39
N ASN A 434 21.50 10.68 -25.46
CA ASN A 434 22.04 10.65 -26.83
C ASN A 434 21.61 11.88 -27.65
N GLY A 435 21.03 12.91 -27.03
CA GLY A 435 20.71 14.19 -27.67
C GLY A 435 19.33 14.28 -28.31
N GLU A 436 18.47 13.27 -28.17
CA GLU A 436 17.09 13.30 -28.66
C GLU A 436 16.16 13.91 -27.60
N THR A 437 15.99 15.24 -27.62
CA THR A 437 15.21 15.98 -26.60
C THR A 437 13.69 15.77 -26.69
N ALA A 438 13.16 15.46 -27.89
CA ALA A 438 11.73 15.23 -28.11
C ALA A 438 11.15 14.04 -27.30
N VAL A 439 12.02 13.11 -26.84
CA VAL A 439 11.61 11.94 -26.04
C VAL A 439 10.96 12.31 -24.71
N ALA A 440 11.24 13.50 -24.17
CA ALA A 440 10.62 13.97 -22.93
C ALA A 440 9.09 14.06 -23.05
N GLY A 441 8.59 14.59 -24.16
CA GLY A 441 7.14 14.66 -24.45
C GLY A 441 6.50 13.28 -24.59
N GLU A 442 7.13 12.39 -25.38
CA GLU A 442 6.66 11.00 -25.55
C GLU A 442 6.55 10.26 -24.20
N THR A 443 7.55 10.45 -23.34
CA THR A 443 7.60 9.83 -22.01
C THR A 443 6.52 10.39 -21.08
N TYR A 444 6.28 11.71 -21.13
CA TYR A 444 5.22 12.35 -20.36
C TYR A 444 3.83 11.81 -20.74
N GLU A 445 3.57 11.63 -22.04
CA GLU A 445 2.33 11.01 -22.53
C GLU A 445 2.19 9.55 -22.07
N ALA A 446 3.29 8.78 -22.12
CA ALA A 446 3.30 7.39 -21.65
C ALA A 446 2.94 7.28 -20.16
N TYR A 447 3.50 8.15 -19.31
CA TYR A 447 3.17 8.20 -17.88
C TYR A 447 1.73 8.65 -17.62
N THR A 448 1.23 9.61 -18.39
CA THR A 448 -0.17 10.04 -18.30
C THR A 448 -1.13 8.89 -18.65
N LYS A 449 -0.83 8.12 -19.70
CA LYS A 449 -1.60 6.92 -20.07
C LYS A 449 -1.53 5.82 -19.00
N ALA A 450 -0.36 5.62 -18.39
CA ALA A 450 -0.16 4.67 -17.30
C ALA A 450 -1.03 5.03 -16.08
N GLU A 451 -1.04 6.29 -15.67
CA GLU A 451 -1.86 6.79 -14.57
C GLU A 451 -3.36 6.62 -14.84
N LEU A 452 -3.83 6.96 -16.04
CA LEU A 452 -5.22 6.77 -16.46
C LEU A 452 -5.62 5.29 -16.45
N THR A 453 -4.71 4.40 -16.81
CA THR A 453 -4.93 2.94 -16.78
C THR A 453 -5.10 2.45 -15.35
N LEU A 454 -4.24 2.87 -14.42
CA LEU A 454 -4.40 2.56 -13.00
C LEU A 454 -5.72 3.09 -12.45
N LYS A 455 -6.11 4.31 -12.82
CA LYS A 455 -7.39 4.91 -12.40
C LYS A 455 -8.59 4.09 -12.88
N LYS A 456 -8.61 3.66 -14.15
CA LYS A 456 -9.68 2.81 -14.69
C LYS A 456 -9.79 1.47 -13.96
N ASN A 457 -8.69 0.97 -13.43
CA ASN A 457 -8.64 -0.29 -12.69
C ASN A 457 -8.83 -0.13 -11.17
N GLY A 458 -9.16 1.06 -10.67
CA GLY A 458 -9.29 1.31 -9.23
C GLY A 458 -7.97 1.29 -8.46
N ALA A 459 -6.83 1.33 -9.15
CA ALA A 459 -5.48 1.22 -8.59
C ALA A 459 -4.79 2.59 -8.41
N SER A 460 -5.55 3.68 -8.31
CA SER A 460 -5.01 5.06 -8.18
C SER A 460 -4.20 5.29 -6.91
N ASN A 461 -4.39 4.47 -5.87
CA ASN A 461 -3.66 4.57 -4.60
C ASN A 461 -2.53 3.52 -4.49
N SER A 462 -2.21 2.82 -5.59
CA SER A 462 -1.18 1.79 -5.60
C SER A 462 0.24 2.36 -5.49
N PHE A 463 1.20 1.51 -5.13
CA PHE A 463 2.63 1.86 -5.09
C PHE A 463 3.13 2.40 -6.44
N VAL A 464 2.69 1.76 -7.52
CA VAL A 464 3.04 2.16 -8.89
C VAL A 464 2.51 3.56 -9.22
N ALA A 465 1.33 3.94 -8.70
CA ALA A 465 0.79 5.28 -8.92
C ALA A 465 1.67 6.39 -8.31
N ALA A 466 2.16 6.20 -7.08
CA ALA A 466 3.05 7.15 -6.43
C ALA A 466 4.40 7.30 -7.16
N GLU A 467 4.94 6.19 -7.66
CA GLU A 467 6.18 6.18 -8.45
C GLU A 467 6.00 6.87 -9.81
N ILE A 468 4.88 6.63 -10.51
CA ILE A 468 4.56 7.31 -11.78
C ILE A 468 4.49 8.82 -11.58
N ILE A 469 3.83 9.28 -10.52
CA ILE A 469 3.73 10.72 -10.22
C ILE A 469 5.13 11.34 -10.09
N THR A 470 6.01 10.69 -9.33
CA THR A 470 7.40 11.15 -9.14
C THR A 470 8.15 11.24 -10.47
N LYS A 471 8.08 10.18 -11.28
CA LYS A 471 8.74 10.13 -12.59
C LYS A 471 8.20 11.17 -13.56
N LYS A 472 6.89 11.37 -13.56
CA LYS A 472 6.22 12.39 -14.37
C LYS A 472 6.63 13.79 -13.97
N GLY A 473 6.81 14.06 -12.66
CA GLY A 473 7.37 15.32 -12.18
C GLY A 473 8.77 15.61 -12.75
N LEU A 474 9.65 14.60 -12.73
CA LEU A 474 10.99 14.72 -13.29
C LEU A 474 10.96 14.99 -14.81
N VAL A 475 10.17 14.23 -15.56
CA VAL A 475 10.03 14.43 -17.02
C VAL A 475 9.39 15.78 -17.34
N SER A 476 8.47 16.28 -16.50
CA SER A 476 7.86 17.60 -16.68
C SER A 476 8.91 18.72 -16.63
N ARG A 477 9.91 18.60 -15.74
CA ARG A 477 11.05 19.54 -15.70
C ARG A 477 11.77 19.59 -17.04
N GLU A 478 12.03 18.43 -17.63
CA GLU A 478 12.75 18.34 -18.91
C GLU A 478 11.92 18.86 -20.08
N VAL A 479 10.61 18.62 -20.09
CA VAL A 479 9.68 19.22 -21.05
C VAL A 479 9.71 20.75 -20.95
N ILE A 480 9.75 21.32 -19.74
CA ILE A 480 9.84 22.77 -19.53
C ILE A 480 11.19 23.32 -20.04
N ALA A 481 12.29 22.63 -19.72
CA ALA A 481 13.64 23.06 -20.06
C ALA A 481 13.93 22.99 -21.57
N MET A 482 13.40 21.99 -22.26
CA MET A 482 13.76 21.65 -23.65
C MET A 482 12.58 21.73 -24.65
N GLY A 483 11.39 22.13 -24.20
CA GLY A 483 10.20 22.17 -25.03
C GLY A 483 10.29 23.23 -26.13
N ASP A 484 10.75 22.80 -27.31
CA ASP A 484 10.75 23.63 -28.52
C ASP A 484 9.32 24.07 -28.85
N GLY A 485 9.10 25.38 -28.86
CA GLY A 485 7.82 25.99 -29.23
C GLY A 485 6.83 26.18 -28.08
N LEU A 486 7.18 25.84 -26.83
CA LEU A 486 6.36 26.19 -25.66
C LEU A 486 6.60 27.65 -25.24
N ASP A 487 5.51 28.40 -25.06
CA ASP A 487 5.58 29.74 -24.48
C ASP A 487 5.67 29.71 -22.94
N ASP A 488 5.89 30.87 -22.33
CA ASP A 488 6.06 30.99 -20.87
C ASP A 488 4.78 30.65 -20.10
N GLU A 489 3.61 30.84 -20.70
CA GLU A 489 2.31 30.50 -20.07
C GLU A 489 2.13 28.98 -20.04
N GLU A 490 2.40 28.30 -21.17
CA GLU A 490 2.37 26.84 -21.26
C GLU A 490 3.37 26.18 -20.30
N LYS A 491 4.59 26.72 -20.19
CA LYS A 491 5.59 26.25 -19.22
C LYS A 491 5.12 26.42 -17.78
N ALA A 492 4.50 27.55 -17.45
CA ALA A 492 3.95 27.80 -16.13
C ALA A 492 2.79 26.85 -15.79
N GLU A 493 1.94 26.52 -16.77
CA GLU A 493 0.85 25.55 -16.59
C GLU A 493 1.38 24.13 -16.33
N ILE A 494 2.38 23.68 -17.10
CA ILE A 494 3.02 22.37 -16.89
C ILE A 494 3.67 22.30 -15.51
N LEU A 495 4.41 23.36 -15.12
CA LEU A 495 5.06 23.42 -13.81
C LEU A 495 4.03 23.38 -12.67
N LYS A 496 2.94 24.14 -12.80
CA LYS A 496 1.85 24.14 -11.81
C LYS A 496 1.22 22.75 -11.67
N ALA A 497 0.90 22.09 -12.79
CA ALA A 497 0.35 20.75 -12.78
C ALA A 497 1.32 19.73 -12.15
N ALA A 498 2.62 19.84 -12.45
CA ALA A 498 3.64 18.99 -11.84
C ALA A 498 3.74 19.18 -10.32
N LEU A 499 3.65 20.41 -9.82
CA LEU A 499 3.65 20.71 -8.39
C LEU A 499 2.39 20.17 -7.68
N GLU A 500 1.21 20.29 -8.30
CA GLU A 500 -0.02 19.68 -7.79
C GLU A 500 0.11 18.15 -7.71
N ASP A 501 0.74 17.55 -8.72
CA ASP A 501 1.09 16.13 -8.75
C ASP A 501 2.05 15.75 -7.61
N MET A 502 3.07 16.56 -7.31
CA MET A 502 3.97 16.32 -6.17
C MET A 502 3.24 16.34 -4.82
N VAL A 503 2.34 17.30 -4.60
CA VAL A 503 1.53 17.34 -3.36
C VAL A 503 0.66 16.08 -3.23
N ARG A 504 0.09 15.61 -4.35
CA ARG A 504 -0.69 14.37 -4.38
C ARG A 504 0.18 13.13 -4.13
N GLY A 505 1.36 13.07 -4.74
CA GLY A 505 2.33 11.98 -4.57
C GLY A 505 2.77 11.83 -3.12
N ARG A 506 3.10 12.94 -2.43
CA ARG A 506 3.42 12.96 -1.00
C ARG A 506 2.33 12.29 -0.17
N LYS A 507 1.06 12.69 -0.36
CA LYS A 507 -0.07 12.09 0.36
C LYS A 507 -0.20 10.60 0.10
N LEU A 508 0.08 10.14 -1.12
CA LEU A 508 0.09 8.71 -1.43
C LEU A 508 1.21 7.98 -0.70
N PHE A 509 2.42 8.53 -0.67
CA PHE A 509 3.54 7.96 0.11
C PHE A 509 3.23 7.91 1.61
N GLU A 510 2.58 8.94 2.16
CA GLU A 510 2.12 8.97 3.56
C GLU A 510 1.06 7.90 3.85
N LEU A 511 0.01 7.84 3.03
CA LEU A 511 -1.05 6.82 3.14
C LEU A 511 -0.52 5.40 3.02
N GLN A 512 0.56 5.21 2.27
CA GLN A 512 1.23 3.93 2.08
C GLN A 512 2.24 3.62 3.19
N GLY A 513 2.52 4.55 4.10
CA GLY A 513 3.58 4.41 5.11
C GLY A 513 4.99 4.35 4.51
N ARG A 514 5.17 4.90 3.30
CA ARG A 514 6.40 4.82 2.49
C ARG A 514 7.12 6.17 2.33
N LEU A 515 6.67 7.24 3.00
CA LEU A 515 7.37 8.53 2.91
C LEU A 515 8.82 8.44 3.39
N LYS A 516 9.09 7.59 4.40
CA LYS A 516 10.44 7.28 4.91
C LYS A 516 11.11 6.10 4.17
N SER A 517 10.91 5.97 2.85
CA SER A 517 11.64 5.04 1.97
C SER A 517 12.58 5.79 1.02
N ILE A 518 13.45 5.08 0.31
CA ILE A 518 14.30 5.68 -0.73
C ILE A 518 13.44 6.38 -1.78
N GLU A 519 12.34 5.76 -2.21
CA GLU A 519 11.42 6.33 -3.19
C GLU A 519 10.65 7.54 -2.65
N GLY A 520 10.23 7.49 -1.37
CA GLY A 520 9.58 8.63 -0.71
C GLY A 520 10.52 9.82 -0.55
N MET A 521 11.76 9.59 -0.14
CA MET A 521 12.82 10.61 -0.10
C MET A 521 13.10 11.19 -1.49
N TRP A 522 13.23 10.33 -2.51
CA TRP A 522 13.44 10.77 -3.89
C TRP A 522 12.27 11.63 -4.40
N HIS A 523 11.03 11.27 -4.06
CA HIS A 523 9.86 12.07 -4.36
C HIS A 523 9.96 13.49 -3.79
N LEU A 524 10.43 13.63 -2.54
CA LEU A 524 10.65 14.93 -1.94
C LEU A 524 11.75 15.74 -2.63
N PHE A 525 12.85 15.10 -3.03
CA PHE A 525 13.87 15.77 -3.84
C PHE A 525 13.32 16.28 -5.17
N VAL A 526 12.53 15.47 -5.89
CA VAL A 526 11.89 15.90 -7.15
C VAL A 526 10.91 17.06 -6.91
N HIS A 527 10.15 17.04 -5.81
CA HIS A 527 9.28 18.14 -5.44
C HIS A 527 10.08 19.42 -5.17
N ALA A 528 11.18 19.32 -4.41
CA ALA A 528 12.05 20.45 -4.13
C ALA A 528 12.69 21.04 -5.40
N ILE A 529 13.08 20.18 -6.35
CA ILE A 529 13.59 20.58 -7.68
C ILE A 529 12.54 21.39 -8.44
N LEU A 530 11.29 20.93 -8.52
CA LEU A 530 10.23 21.67 -9.20
C LEU A 530 9.89 23.00 -8.50
N LEU A 531 9.96 23.04 -7.17
CA LEU A 531 9.83 24.30 -6.42
C LEU A 531 11.00 25.25 -6.70
N ALA A 532 12.21 24.72 -6.91
CA ALA A 532 13.38 25.51 -7.29
C ALA A 532 13.20 26.14 -8.68
N GLU A 533 12.68 25.39 -9.67
CA GLU A 533 12.33 25.93 -10.99
C GLU A 533 11.32 27.09 -10.86
N LYS A 534 10.29 26.91 -10.03
CA LYS A 534 9.32 27.96 -9.73
C LYS A 534 9.98 29.17 -9.05
N SER A 535 10.94 28.96 -8.17
CA SER A 535 11.67 30.06 -7.53
C SER A 535 12.53 30.85 -8.52
N GLY A 536 13.07 30.20 -9.56
CA GLY A 536 13.82 30.86 -10.61
C GLY A 536 12.97 31.83 -11.44
N THR A 537 11.68 31.52 -11.62
CA THR A 537 10.73 32.40 -12.32
C THR A 537 10.18 33.51 -11.43
N GLU A 538 9.86 33.22 -10.17
CA GLU A 538 9.28 34.21 -9.23
C GLU A 538 10.35 35.14 -8.60
N GLN A 539 11.58 34.65 -8.43
CA GLN A 539 12.72 35.35 -7.80
C GLN A 539 12.40 35.97 -6.43
N THR A 540 11.58 35.29 -5.62
CA THR A 540 11.21 35.71 -4.26
C THR A 540 11.90 34.87 -3.19
N ASP A 541 12.24 35.49 -2.05
CA ASP A 541 12.80 34.77 -0.89
C ASP A 541 11.86 33.67 -0.35
N GLU A 542 10.55 33.88 -0.49
CA GLU A 542 9.51 32.95 -0.05
C GLU A 542 9.47 31.68 -0.91
N SER A 543 9.56 31.83 -2.23
CA SER A 543 9.61 30.68 -3.16
C SER A 543 10.87 29.86 -2.99
N PHE A 544 12.01 30.53 -2.75
CA PHE A 544 13.28 29.87 -2.45
C PHE A 544 13.24 29.11 -1.13
N LYS A 545 12.69 29.72 -0.08
CA LYS A 545 12.50 29.07 1.22
C LYS A 545 11.64 27.81 1.12
N ALA A 546 10.55 27.86 0.35
CA ALA A 546 9.67 26.69 0.16
C ALA A 546 10.41 25.50 -0.46
N SER A 547 11.28 25.74 -1.46
CA SER A 547 12.13 24.68 -2.03
C SER A 547 13.11 24.13 -1.00
N LEU A 548 13.81 25.00 -0.26
CA LEU A 548 14.77 24.60 0.77
C LEU A 548 14.14 23.79 1.90
N ASP A 549 12.95 24.16 2.36
CA ASP A 549 12.25 23.42 3.42
C ASP A 549 12.01 21.96 3.01
N VAL A 550 11.61 21.73 1.75
CA VAL A 550 11.40 20.36 1.21
C VAL A 550 12.73 19.63 0.99
N TYR A 551 13.78 20.30 0.52
CA TYR A 551 15.13 19.72 0.45
C TYR A 551 15.62 19.26 1.83
N ASN A 552 15.49 20.11 2.85
CA ASN A 552 15.92 19.81 4.21
C ASN A 552 15.16 18.63 4.81
N GLU A 553 13.86 18.52 4.53
CA GLU A 553 13.05 17.36 4.91
C GLU A 553 13.57 16.07 4.25
N ALA A 554 13.83 16.09 2.94
CA ALA A 554 14.37 14.94 2.21
C ALA A 554 15.74 14.51 2.77
N ILE A 555 16.63 15.47 3.05
CA ILE A 555 17.94 15.22 3.65
C ILE A 555 17.81 14.62 5.05
N ALA A 556 16.90 15.15 5.88
CA ALA A 556 16.65 14.63 7.22
C ALA A 556 16.19 13.17 7.17
N ILE A 557 15.26 12.83 6.27
CA ILE A 557 14.82 11.45 6.03
C ILE A 557 16.00 10.57 5.57
N GLY A 558 16.80 11.06 4.62
CA GLY A 558 17.98 10.33 4.13
C GLY A 558 18.97 10.00 5.24
N LYS A 559 19.20 10.93 6.17
CA LYS A 559 20.08 10.73 7.33
C LYS A 559 19.45 9.81 8.38
N GLU A 560 18.18 10.02 8.72
CA GLU A 560 17.45 9.22 9.72
C GLU A 560 17.37 7.74 9.30
N CYS A 561 17.10 7.48 8.02
CA CYS A 561 16.91 6.14 7.48
C CYS A 561 18.20 5.48 6.95
N GLY A 562 19.34 6.18 6.97
CA GLY A 562 20.63 5.65 6.50
C GLY A 562 20.73 5.50 4.97
N PHE A 563 20.07 6.37 4.21
CA PHE A 563 20.09 6.36 2.74
C PHE A 563 21.17 7.25 2.12
N THR A 564 22.10 7.78 2.91
CA THR A 564 23.11 8.76 2.45
C THR A 564 24.06 8.23 1.37
N THR A 565 24.16 6.90 1.22
CA THR A 565 24.95 6.24 0.18
C THR A 565 24.10 5.78 -1.01
N SER A 566 22.81 6.12 -1.05
CA SER A 566 21.94 5.78 -2.19
C SER A 566 22.17 6.77 -3.33
N GLN A 567 22.00 6.31 -4.57
CA GLN A 567 22.16 7.16 -5.75
C GLN A 567 21.15 8.32 -5.75
N GLU A 568 19.93 8.09 -5.25
CA GLU A 568 18.86 9.10 -5.14
C GLU A 568 19.24 10.21 -4.15
N TYR A 569 19.84 9.87 -3.02
CA TYR A 569 20.32 10.87 -2.06
C TYR A 569 21.44 11.71 -2.67
N VAL A 570 22.44 11.08 -3.29
CA VAL A 570 23.57 11.77 -3.94
C VAL A 570 23.07 12.71 -5.04
N LYS A 571 22.11 12.28 -5.88
CA LYS A 571 21.45 13.13 -6.88
C LYS A 571 20.69 14.30 -6.24
N GLY A 572 20.01 14.07 -5.12
CA GLY A 572 19.34 15.11 -4.35
C GLY A 572 20.29 16.18 -3.84
N MET A 573 21.43 15.78 -3.29
CA MET A 573 22.49 16.69 -2.84
C MET A 573 23.09 17.49 -4.00
N HIS A 574 23.33 16.84 -5.13
CA HIS A 574 23.79 17.53 -6.34
C HIS A 574 22.77 18.58 -6.82
N ALA A 575 21.48 18.24 -6.85
CA ALA A 575 20.43 19.16 -7.26
C ALA A 575 20.29 20.38 -6.33
N LEU A 576 20.44 20.18 -5.01
CA LEU A 576 20.48 21.30 -4.06
C LEU A 576 21.74 22.17 -4.24
N GLY A 577 22.90 21.53 -4.44
CA GLY A 577 24.12 22.24 -4.79
C GLY A 577 23.93 23.08 -6.05
N MET A 578 23.26 22.54 -7.07
CA MET A 578 22.96 23.22 -8.33
C MET A 578 22.07 24.44 -8.14
N LEU A 579 21.07 24.37 -7.25
CA LEU A 579 20.26 25.53 -6.90
C LEU A 579 21.13 26.67 -6.35
N TYR A 580 22.02 26.39 -5.40
CA TYR A 580 22.94 27.40 -4.87
C TYR A 580 23.94 27.90 -5.94
N PHE A 581 24.40 27.01 -6.81
CA PHE A 581 25.31 27.33 -7.91
C PHE A 581 24.68 28.33 -8.90
N ILE A 582 23.45 28.09 -9.33
CA ILE A 582 22.71 28.97 -10.26
C ILE A 582 22.49 30.35 -9.63
N LEU A 583 22.21 30.39 -8.32
CA LEU A 583 22.04 31.62 -7.55
C LEU A 583 23.37 32.32 -7.21
N LYS A 584 24.51 31.78 -7.65
CA LYS A 584 25.86 32.27 -7.33
C LYS A 584 26.14 32.37 -5.83
N ARG A 585 25.48 31.53 -5.04
CA ARG A 585 25.67 31.40 -3.59
C ARG A 585 26.74 30.35 -3.31
N TRP A 586 27.95 30.61 -3.79
CA TRP A 586 29.08 29.66 -3.78
C TRP A 586 29.35 29.11 -2.39
N ASP A 587 29.39 29.99 -1.39
CA ASP A 587 29.62 29.62 0.00
C ASP A 587 28.58 28.64 0.53
N ASP A 588 27.33 28.68 0.08
CA ASP A 588 26.31 27.75 0.57
C ASP A 588 26.35 26.42 -0.20
N GLY A 589 26.73 26.45 -1.48
CA GLY A 589 26.75 25.27 -2.37
C GLY A 589 27.95 24.33 -2.22
N ILE A 590 29.09 24.78 -1.67
CA ILE A 590 30.34 23.99 -1.58
C ILE A 590 30.12 22.61 -0.95
N ASP A 591 29.48 22.55 0.23
CA ASP A 591 29.38 21.30 0.98
C ASP A 591 28.45 20.29 0.29
N TYR A 592 27.38 20.77 -0.33
CA TYR A 592 26.45 19.94 -1.10
C TYR A 592 27.11 19.39 -2.38
N MET A 593 27.89 20.20 -3.07
CA MET A 593 28.66 19.75 -4.24
C MET A 593 29.75 18.75 -3.88
N ARG A 594 30.44 18.96 -2.74
CA ARG A 594 31.41 18.01 -2.21
C ARG A 594 30.74 16.67 -1.86
N GLU A 595 29.64 16.71 -1.10
CA GLU A 595 28.91 15.50 -0.71
C GLU A 595 28.38 14.74 -1.92
N ALA A 596 27.94 15.44 -2.97
CA ALA A 596 27.57 14.83 -4.24
C ALA A 596 28.76 14.17 -4.95
N LYS A 597 29.88 14.88 -5.10
CA LYS A 597 31.12 14.38 -5.72
C LYS A 597 31.60 13.10 -5.02
N ASP A 598 31.81 13.18 -3.71
CA ASP A 598 32.30 12.08 -2.88
C ASP A 598 31.31 10.89 -2.91
N GLY A 599 30.00 11.19 -2.93
CA GLY A 599 28.95 10.18 -3.06
C GLY A 599 29.00 9.41 -4.38
N TYR A 600 29.22 10.10 -5.51
CA TYR A 600 29.40 9.43 -6.80
C TYR A 600 30.68 8.61 -6.87
N GLU A 601 31.78 9.06 -6.24
CA GLU A 601 33.02 8.28 -6.11
C GLU A 601 32.78 6.99 -5.32
N ALA A 602 32.10 7.08 -4.18
CA ALA A 602 31.77 5.93 -3.34
C ALA A 602 30.86 4.92 -4.05
N LEU A 603 30.03 5.39 -4.98
CA LEU A 603 29.19 4.55 -5.84
C LEU A 603 29.95 3.96 -7.05
N GLY A 604 31.20 4.39 -7.29
CA GLY A 604 31.98 3.99 -8.46
C GLY A 604 31.47 4.59 -9.77
N LEU A 605 30.78 5.73 -9.73
CA LEU A 605 30.18 6.42 -10.87
C LEU A 605 31.05 7.59 -11.39
N THR A 606 32.37 7.44 -11.31
CA THR A 606 33.35 8.50 -11.63
C THR A 606 33.45 8.83 -13.12
N ASP A 607 32.90 7.99 -14.00
CA ASP A 607 32.80 8.23 -15.44
C ASP A 607 31.42 8.81 -15.85
N SER A 608 30.50 8.97 -14.89
CA SER A 608 29.18 9.50 -15.17
C SER A 608 29.19 11.01 -15.38
N THR A 609 28.31 11.50 -16.26
CA THR A 609 28.06 12.95 -16.46
C THR A 609 27.77 13.65 -15.14
N PHE A 610 27.04 13.00 -14.22
CA PHE A 610 26.73 13.57 -12.91
C PHE A 610 27.97 13.81 -12.04
N TYR A 611 28.90 12.86 -12.00
CA TYR A 611 30.17 13.04 -11.30
C TYR A 611 30.99 14.18 -11.92
N ILE A 612 31.14 14.17 -13.25
CA ILE A 612 31.89 15.19 -13.99
C ILE A 612 31.36 16.59 -13.66
N MET A 613 30.03 16.76 -13.69
CA MET A 613 29.39 18.03 -13.34
C MET A 613 29.60 18.41 -11.87
N ALA A 614 29.39 17.48 -10.94
CA ALA A 614 29.55 17.75 -9.51
C ALA A 614 30.99 18.14 -9.15
N ALA A 615 31.98 17.46 -9.73
CA ALA A 615 33.40 17.77 -9.54
C ALA A 615 33.78 19.15 -10.11
N TYR A 616 33.35 19.45 -11.34
CA TYR A 616 33.57 20.76 -11.97
C TYR A 616 32.96 21.89 -11.13
N GLN A 617 31.69 21.73 -10.72
CA GLN A 617 30.96 22.74 -9.98
C GLN A 617 31.48 22.91 -8.56
N HIS A 618 31.91 21.83 -7.90
CA HIS A 618 32.61 21.92 -6.62
C HIS A 618 33.87 22.79 -6.74
N GLY A 619 34.67 22.58 -7.79
CA GLY A 619 35.88 23.38 -8.03
C GLY A 619 35.58 24.85 -8.34
N VAL A 620 34.54 25.13 -9.13
CA VAL A 620 34.07 26.50 -9.38
C VAL A 620 33.58 27.16 -8.08
N CYS A 621 32.77 26.49 -7.27
CA CYS A 621 32.32 27.01 -5.98
C CYS A 621 33.48 27.36 -5.05
N LEU A 622 34.52 26.50 -4.97
CA LEU A 622 35.70 26.76 -4.15
C LEU A 622 36.56 27.93 -4.66
N THR A 623 36.65 28.11 -5.98
CA THR A 623 37.47 29.19 -6.56
C THR A 623 36.77 30.54 -6.54
N GLN A 624 35.44 30.55 -6.62
CA GLN A 624 34.60 31.76 -6.65
C GLN A 624 34.05 32.15 -5.27
N SER A 625 34.19 31.32 -4.26
CA SER A 625 33.72 31.59 -2.90
C SER A 625 34.38 32.83 -2.29
N ASP A 626 33.59 33.63 -1.56
CA ASP A 626 34.06 34.82 -0.87
C ASP A 626 34.68 34.50 0.50
N LYS A 627 34.10 33.52 1.23
CA LYS A 627 34.51 33.20 2.61
C LYS A 627 35.40 31.97 2.72
N ARG A 628 35.23 31.02 1.79
CA ARG A 628 35.85 29.68 1.78
C ARG A 628 36.68 29.45 0.53
N LYS A 629 37.24 30.52 -0.05
CA LYS A 629 38.07 30.45 -1.26
C LYS A 629 39.24 29.49 -1.08
N ASP A 630 39.30 28.46 -1.91
CA ASP A 630 40.42 27.52 -1.98
C ASP A 630 40.73 27.19 -3.44
N VAL A 631 41.55 28.04 -4.06
CA VAL A 631 41.93 27.90 -5.47
C VAL A 631 42.67 26.59 -5.72
N LYS A 632 43.47 26.12 -4.75
CA LYS A 632 44.25 24.88 -4.91
C LYS A 632 43.32 23.67 -4.95
N GLN A 633 42.44 23.52 -3.97
CA GLN A 633 41.46 22.43 -3.94
C GLN A 633 40.48 22.53 -5.11
N GLY A 634 40.13 23.75 -5.52
CA GLY A 634 39.29 23.99 -6.69
C GLY A 634 39.94 23.52 -7.99
N LYS A 635 41.23 23.84 -8.22
CA LYS A 635 42.00 23.32 -9.36
C LYS A 635 42.06 21.79 -9.36
N CYS A 636 42.25 21.15 -8.20
CA CYS A 636 42.19 19.69 -8.09
C CYS A 636 40.83 19.12 -8.50
N SER A 637 39.73 19.71 -8.01
CA SER A 637 38.38 19.23 -8.37
C SER A 637 38.05 19.43 -9.85
N ILE A 638 38.52 20.51 -10.47
CA ILE A 638 38.38 20.73 -11.92
C ILE A 638 39.22 19.73 -12.71
N GLN A 639 40.42 19.37 -12.22
CA GLN A 639 41.24 18.33 -12.83
C GLN A 639 40.57 16.96 -12.74
N ASP A 640 40.00 16.59 -11.59
CA ASP A 640 39.22 15.37 -11.43
C ASP A 640 38.08 15.29 -12.46
N ALA A 641 37.38 16.41 -12.68
CA ALA A 641 36.32 16.52 -13.68
C ALA A 641 36.85 16.38 -15.12
N LEU A 642 38.01 16.97 -15.42
CA LEU A 642 38.65 16.87 -16.74
C LEU A 642 39.10 15.44 -17.05
N ASP A 643 39.71 14.75 -16.09
CA ASP A 643 40.17 13.37 -16.25
C ASP A 643 38.99 12.42 -16.49
N ALA A 644 37.90 12.60 -15.74
CA ALA A 644 36.66 11.86 -15.93
C ALA A 644 35.98 12.19 -17.27
N ALA A 645 35.88 13.47 -17.64
CA ALA A 645 35.30 13.89 -18.92
C ALA A 645 36.09 13.35 -20.12
N THR A 646 37.42 13.30 -20.00
CA THR A 646 38.30 12.71 -21.03
C THR A 646 38.07 11.21 -21.16
N SER A 647 37.99 10.50 -20.02
CA SER A 647 37.72 9.07 -19.99
C SER A 647 36.34 8.71 -20.56
N ALA A 648 35.36 9.59 -20.37
CA ALA A 648 33.99 9.45 -20.88
C ALA A 648 33.78 10.09 -22.28
N GLU A 649 34.84 10.60 -22.92
CA GLU A 649 34.79 11.29 -24.23
C GLU A 649 33.78 12.48 -24.28
N ASN A 650 33.52 13.13 -23.14
CA ASN A 650 32.58 14.24 -23.02
C ASN A 650 33.23 15.58 -23.44
N SER A 651 33.21 15.86 -24.74
CA SER A 651 33.87 17.04 -25.34
C SER A 651 33.42 18.40 -24.76
N GLU A 652 32.15 18.54 -24.38
CA GLU A 652 31.62 19.79 -23.81
C GLU A 652 32.26 20.08 -22.44
N MET A 653 32.28 19.07 -21.56
CA MET A 653 32.87 19.21 -20.24
C MET A 653 34.39 19.34 -20.28
N ILE A 654 35.07 18.66 -21.22
CA ILE A 654 36.51 18.88 -21.48
C ILE A 654 36.77 20.35 -21.79
N GLY A 655 35.99 20.95 -22.69
CA GLY A 655 36.11 22.36 -23.04
C GLY A 655 35.82 23.30 -21.85
N ALA A 656 34.81 22.98 -21.03
CA ALA A 656 34.48 23.77 -19.85
C ALA A 656 35.59 23.74 -18.78
N CYS A 657 36.17 22.56 -18.52
CA CYS A 657 37.29 22.42 -17.59
C CYS A 657 38.52 23.20 -18.06
N HIS A 658 38.89 23.11 -19.34
CA HIS A 658 40.03 23.86 -19.88
C HIS A 658 39.85 25.37 -19.79
N ARG A 659 38.66 25.91 -20.14
CA ARG A 659 38.39 27.34 -19.98
C ARG A 659 38.56 27.79 -18.53
N MET A 660 38.09 26.98 -17.58
CA MET A 660 38.22 27.30 -16.16
C MET A 660 39.67 27.20 -15.67
N GLN A 661 40.45 26.22 -16.15
CA GLN A 661 41.88 26.12 -15.81
C GLN A 661 42.66 27.35 -16.29
N ILE A 662 42.42 27.81 -17.53
CA ILE A 662 43.06 29.02 -18.07
C ILE A 662 42.73 30.24 -17.19
N LEU A 663 41.45 30.45 -16.85
CA LEU A 663 41.03 31.55 -15.98
C LEU A 663 41.74 31.53 -14.61
N LEU A 664 41.93 30.34 -14.04
CA LEU A 664 42.58 30.19 -12.73
C LEU A 664 44.11 30.27 -12.79
N ASP A 665 44.72 30.13 -13.96
CA ASP A 665 46.16 30.32 -14.18
C ASP A 665 46.48 31.80 -14.44
N ASP A 666 45.64 32.51 -15.20
CA ASP A 666 45.78 33.96 -15.43
C ASP A 666 45.65 34.79 -14.14
N ASP A 667 44.78 34.39 -13.21
CA ASP A 667 44.63 35.05 -11.89
C ASP A 667 45.84 34.83 -10.96
N SER A 668 46.75 33.89 -11.28
CA SER A 668 47.92 33.59 -10.43
C SER A 668 49.19 34.36 -10.77
N ASP A 669 49.22 35.06 -11.91
CA ASP A 669 50.36 35.91 -12.34
C ASP A 669 50.19 37.41 -11.95
N GLY A 670 49.06 37.79 -11.33
CA GLY A 670 48.76 39.18 -10.94
C GLY A 670 49.23 39.61 -9.54
N GLY A 671 50.10 38.84 -8.88
CA GLY A 671 50.49 39.05 -7.48
C GLY A 671 51.99 39.22 -7.27
N GLY A 672 52.59 40.26 -7.86
CA GLY A 672 54.00 40.61 -7.62
C GLY A 672 54.41 41.95 -8.24
N ASP A 673 54.75 42.88 -7.34
CA ASP A 673 55.49 44.12 -7.54
C ASP A 673 54.75 45.36 -8.09
N ASP A 674 54.49 46.28 -7.15
CA ASP A 674 54.59 47.72 -7.40
C ASP A 674 55.95 47.99 -8.06
N ASP A 675 55.96 48.39 -9.32
CA ASP A 675 56.94 49.32 -9.85
C ASP A 675 56.34 50.06 -11.06
N ASP A 676 56.44 51.38 -10.98
CA ASP A 676 56.24 52.32 -12.07
C ASP A 676 56.98 51.86 -13.34
N ASP A 677 56.31 51.83 -14.49
CA ASP A 677 56.74 52.59 -15.66
C ASP A 677 55.77 52.43 -16.85
N ASP A 678 55.60 53.56 -17.53
CA ASP A 678 54.92 53.82 -18.79
C ASP A 678 54.96 52.71 -19.86
N ALA A 679 53.81 52.44 -20.50
CA ALA A 679 53.57 52.77 -21.92
C ALA A 679 52.38 52.01 -22.55
N GLU A 680 51.61 52.77 -23.34
CA GLU A 680 50.60 52.41 -24.36
C GLU A 680 50.72 51.00 -24.97
N THR A 681 49.64 50.20 -24.95
CA THR A 681 48.72 49.98 -26.10
C THR A 681 47.53 49.09 -25.75
#